data_AF-A0A932KDD3-F1
#
_entry.id   AF-A0A932KDD3-F1
#
_cell.length_a   1.000
_cell.length_b   1.000
_cell.length_c   1.000
_cell.angle_alpha   90.00
_cell.angle_beta   90.00
_cell.angle_gamma   90.00
#
_symmetry.space_group_name_H-M   'P 1'
#
loop_
_entity.id
_entity.type
_entity.pdbx_description
1 polymer ?
#
loop_
_entity_poly.entity_id
_entity_poly.type
_entity_poly.pdbx_seq_one_letter_code
_entity_poly.pdbx_strand_id
1 'polypeptide(L)'
;RTISEELARKHACLPLKVEGNSLLLAMANPWDYEAIQDVQFASSLMVRPVVASRTEVLDAIEAHYATEDRLQAFVGNVPDAADFRILAQDTEELDLDKLDVRSAAALPPVVKLCNVIILDAIKAQASDIHLEPGLHDVQVRLRVDGVLRSYTQVPKWLQNAVVSRLKILAKLDIAERRRPQDGRIKVQVQRKTMDIRVSTLPTHFGEKVVMRLLGSGQIPSFQEMGFSDAQGATVESSLTQPQGMILVTGPTGSGKTTTLYSMIMKRKSMEVNIVTVEDPIEYQLPGINQVQVNIKAGLTFANCLRSILRQDPDVILVGEIRDLETAEIAFQSALTGHLVLSTLHTNSAVATITRLLDLGVEPFLITSAVLLVMAQRLARRICLRCQERYTPAKELLETFRLTGDDGAFYRGQGCPACGQTGYAGRIGIYEVMRLTPRLKELLHRRASEAEIRKIAALEGTRSLLEGAMEKVRQGVTTLEEVRRVIELEAEEIIRCPKCHAFTHQDFSTCPYCLFPLKRLCESCGQELRLEWKICPYCNTPSGVEPGAQTTQKPLPRASDAEPLAVGLGPATPRGGAVLMPAPKTVHVLVVDDDDSIKRLVRLALSHLSLTIDLLTASDGLEALAVIAQQPPDLIILDVMMPRMDGLTLCQRLREDIRTAFVPIMMLTANTDEADRTKGFLVGTDDYVTKPFSVPDLNARVMRLLRRTYGL
;
A
#
# COMPACT_ATOMS: atom_id res chain seq x y z
N ARG A 1 -36.76 -8.52 16.63
CA ARG A 1 -36.68 -7.43 17.65
C ARG A 1 -38.10 -7.06 18.08
N THR A 2 -38.68 -7.82 19.00
CA THR A 2 -40.05 -7.58 19.53
C THR A 2 -40.06 -6.82 20.87
N ILE A 3 -38.88 -6.54 21.44
CA ILE A 3 -38.67 -5.71 22.62
C ILE A 3 -37.44 -4.80 22.44
N SER A 4 -37.37 -3.73 23.25
CA SER A 4 -36.23 -2.79 23.28
C SER A 4 -34.97 -3.40 23.93
N GLU A 5 -33.81 -2.80 23.68
CA GLU A 5 -32.54 -3.20 24.32
C GLU A 5 -32.61 -3.04 25.84
N GLU A 6 -33.20 -1.94 26.32
CA GLU A 6 -33.39 -1.68 27.75
C GLU A 6 -34.16 -2.80 28.44
N LEU A 7 -35.24 -3.28 27.82
CA LEU A 7 -36.05 -4.37 28.38
C LEU A 7 -35.32 -5.73 28.30
N ALA A 8 -34.63 -5.99 27.18
CA ALA A 8 -33.79 -7.17 27.01
C ALA A 8 -32.66 -7.24 28.06
N ARG A 9 -32.04 -6.09 28.38
CA ARG A 9 -30.99 -5.98 29.41
C ARG A 9 -31.53 -6.01 30.84
N LYS A 10 -32.64 -5.31 31.15
CA LYS A 10 -33.30 -5.32 32.47
C LYS A 10 -33.51 -6.76 32.94
N HIS A 11 -34.04 -7.58 32.04
CA HIS A 11 -34.51 -8.94 32.33
C HIS A 11 -33.57 -10.06 31.88
N ALA A 12 -32.39 -9.72 31.34
CA ALA A 12 -31.44 -10.66 30.75
C ALA A 12 -32.13 -11.70 29.85
N CYS A 13 -32.86 -11.20 28.84
CA CYS A 13 -33.66 -12.01 27.92
C CYS A 13 -33.52 -11.55 26.45
N LEU A 14 -33.68 -12.48 25.50
CA LEU A 14 -33.55 -12.21 24.07
C LEU A 14 -34.63 -12.93 23.24
N PRO A 15 -35.42 -12.21 22.42
CA PRO A 15 -36.36 -12.82 21.48
C PRO A 15 -35.67 -13.70 20.44
N LEU A 16 -36.02 -14.99 20.38
CA LEU A 16 -35.47 -15.94 19.41
C LEU A 16 -36.32 -16.07 18.15
N LYS A 17 -37.62 -16.33 18.31
CA LYS A 17 -38.56 -16.62 17.21
C LYS A 17 -40.00 -16.27 17.60
N VAL A 18 -40.80 -15.82 16.64
CA VAL A 18 -42.26 -15.70 16.79
C VAL A 18 -42.92 -16.90 16.09
N GLU A 19 -43.84 -17.56 16.77
CA GLU A 19 -44.62 -18.69 16.26
C GLU A 19 -46.11 -18.43 16.55
N GLY A 20 -46.85 -18.01 15.51
CA GLY A 20 -48.25 -17.59 15.66
C GLY A 20 -48.37 -16.42 16.64
N ASN A 21 -49.23 -16.56 17.64
CA ASN A 21 -49.39 -15.58 18.72
C ASN A 21 -48.40 -15.80 19.90
N SER A 22 -47.31 -16.54 19.69
CA SER A 22 -46.35 -16.85 20.76
C SER A 22 -44.92 -16.41 20.45
N LEU A 23 -44.21 -15.91 21.46
CA LEU A 23 -42.84 -15.43 21.35
C LEU A 23 -41.90 -16.36 22.12
N LEU A 24 -41.01 -17.07 21.42
CA LEU A 24 -39.95 -17.85 22.02
C LEU A 24 -38.86 -16.89 22.56
N LEU A 25 -38.66 -16.88 23.87
CA LEU A 25 -37.81 -15.92 24.57
C LEU A 25 -36.70 -16.66 25.31
N ALA A 26 -35.43 -16.46 24.92
CA ALA A 26 -34.30 -16.92 25.71
C ALA A 26 -34.22 -16.09 26.99
N MET A 27 -34.09 -16.73 28.15
CA MET A 27 -34.01 -16.08 29.45
C MET A 27 -32.91 -16.69 30.31
N ALA A 28 -32.15 -15.84 31.01
CA ALA A 28 -31.22 -16.28 32.05
C ALA A 28 -31.95 -16.90 33.26
N ASN A 29 -33.19 -16.48 33.52
CA ASN A 29 -34.09 -17.06 34.52
C ASN A 29 -35.49 -17.25 33.93
N PRO A 30 -35.92 -18.50 33.59
CA PRO A 30 -37.24 -18.75 33.02
C PRO A 30 -38.39 -18.63 34.04
N TRP A 31 -38.07 -18.51 35.35
CA TRP A 31 -39.04 -18.35 36.43
C TRP A 31 -39.29 -16.88 36.78
N ASP A 32 -38.71 -15.95 36.02
CA ASP A 32 -38.93 -14.52 36.19
C ASP A 32 -40.28 -14.12 35.57
N TYR A 33 -41.34 -14.22 36.37
CA TYR A 33 -42.70 -13.89 35.94
C TYR A 33 -42.89 -12.39 35.63
N GLU A 34 -42.13 -11.49 36.26
CA GLU A 34 -42.16 -10.06 35.94
C GLU A 34 -41.58 -9.82 34.54
N ALA A 35 -40.42 -10.41 34.25
CA ALA A 35 -39.82 -10.37 32.92
C ALA A 35 -40.74 -10.94 31.83
N ILE A 36 -41.43 -12.06 32.11
CA ILE A 36 -42.40 -12.65 31.19
C ILE A 36 -43.57 -11.69 30.93
N GLN A 37 -44.14 -11.07 31.98
CA GLN A 37 -45.26 -10.13 31.83
C GLN A 37 -44.86 -8.84 31.12
N ASP A 38 -43.72 -8.24 31.49
CA ASP A 38 -43.17 -7.04 30.84
C ASP A 38 -42.96 -7.28 29.33
N VAL A 39 -42.41 -8.44 28.96
CA VAL A 39 -42.19 -8.80 27.55
C VAL A 39 -43.50 -9.15 26.85
N GLN A 40 -44.46 -9.81 27.50
CA GLN A 40 -45.81 -10.05 26.95
C GLN A 40 -46.52 -8.74 26.65
N PHE A 41 -46.46 -7.77 27.57
CA PHE A 41 -47.06 -6.45 27.41
C PHE A 41 -46.37 -5.65 26.29
N ALA A 42 -45.04 -5.59 26.28
CA ALA A 42 -44.29 -4.83 25.28
C ALA A 42 -44.39 -5.42 23.86
N SER A 43 -44.52 -6.74 23.73
CA SER A 43 -44.58 -7.42 22.42
C SER A 43 -45.99 -7.76 21.94
N SER A 44 -47.01 -7.67 22.79
CA SER A 44 -48.38 -8.16 22.55
C SER A 44 -48.48 -9.65 22.17
N LEU A 45 -47.49 -10.48 22.54
CA LEU A 45 -47.38 -11.91 22.19
C LEU A 45 -47.27 -12.78 23.44
N MET A 46 -47.80 -14.01 23.39
CA MET A 46 -47.67 -14.99 24.47
C MET A 46 -46.23 -15.52 24.59
N VAL A 47 -45.48 -15.04 25.58
CA VAL A 47 -44.10 -15.49 25.82
C VAL A 47 -44.03 -16.97 26.20
N ARG A 48 -43.15 -17.72 25.51
CA ARG A 48 -42.73 -19.08 25.82
C ARG A 48 -41.24 -19.02 26.21
N PRO A 49 -40.90 -19.07 27.51
CA PRO A 49 -39.51 -18.95 27.96
C PRO A 49 -38.71 -20.22 27.62
N VAL A 50 -37.45 -20.03 27.20
CA VAL A 50 -36.44 -21.08 27.09
C VAL A 50 -35.18 -20.67 27.82
N VAL A 51 -34.47 -21.63 28.40
CA VAL A 51 -33.29 -21.37 29.23
C VAL A 51 -32.06 -21.18 28.35
N ALA A 52 -31.30 -20.13 28.61
CA ALA A 52 -29.95 -19.91 28.11
C ALA A 52 -29.07 -19.38 29.25
N SER A 53 -27.74 -19.50 29.16
CA SER A 53 -26.89 -18.93 30.21
C SER A 53 -26.93 -17.41 30.18
N ARG A 54 -26.76 -16.77 31.35
CA ARG A 54 -26.76 -15.30 31.45
C ARG A 54 -25.70 -14.65 30.55
N THR A 55 -24.55 -15.29 30.39
CA THR A 55 -23.46 -14.82 29.53
C THR A 55 -23.87 -14.87 28.06
N GLU A 56 -24.35 -16.02 27.56
CA GLU A 56 -24.80 -16.16 26.16
C GLU A 56 -25.90 -15.17 25.81
N VAL A 57 -26.85 -14.92 26.73
CA VAL A 57 -27.93 -13.94 26.50
C VAL A 57 -27.37 -12.51 26.43
N LEU A 58 -26.44 -12.13 27.32
CA LEU A 58 -25.83 -10.80 27.30
C LEU A 58 -24.94 -10.58 26.07
N ASP A 59 -24.13 -11.58 25.70
CA ASP A 59 -23.28 -11.54 24.50
C ASP A 59 -24.14 -11.44 23.22
N ALA A 60 -25.24 -12.19 23.16
CA ALA A 60 -26.18 -12.12 22.04
C ALA A 60 -26.98 -10.81 22.00
N ILE A 61 -27.36 -10.23 23.15
CA ILE A 61 -27.91 -8.87 23.22
C ILE A 61 -26.89 -7.87 22.65
N GLU A 62 -25.61 -7.98 23.04
CA GLU A 62 -24.56 -7.09 22.52
C GLU A 62 -24.35 -7.26 21.01
N ALA A 63 -24.39 -8.49 20.48
CA ALA A 63 -24.29 -8.73 19.04
C ALA A 63 -25.51 -8.19 18.24
N HIS A 64 -26.73 -8.33 18.77
CA HIS A 64 -27.97 -8.02 18.03
C HIS A 64 -28.51 -6.60 18.21
N TYR A 65 -28.22 -5.93 19.32
CA TYR A 65 -28.66 -4.55 19.57
C TYR A 65 -27.53 -3.53 19.35
N ALA A 66 -26.29 -3.79 19.79
CA ALA A 66 -25.26 -2.74 19.81
C ALA A 66 -24.67 -2.36 18.44
N THR A 67 -25.00 -3.06 17.35
CA THR A 67 -24.30 -2.89 16.06
C THR A 67 -24.72 -1.63 15.29
N GLU A 68 -25.98 -1.19 15.37
CA GLU A 68 -26.43 0.04 14.69
C GLU A 68 -26.03 1.29 15.47
N ASP A 69 -26.26 1.33 16.78
CA ASP A 69 -25.88 2.49 17.60
C ASP A 69 -24.35 2.68 17.66
N ARG A 70 -23.56 1.61 17.70
CA ARG A 70 -22.09 1.72 17.58
C ARG A 70 -21.66 2.16 16.19
N LEU A 71 -22.36 1.75 15.12
CA LEU A 71 -22.03 2.18 13.75
C LEU A 71 -22.44 3.64 13.51
N GLN A 72 -23.58 4.09 14.01
CA GLN A 72 -24.00 5.49 13.99
C GLN A 72 -23.16 6.36 14.93
N ALA A 73 -22.69 5.87 16.08
CA ALA A 73 -21.73 6.59 16.91
C ALA A 73 -20.34 6.67 16.25
N PHE A 74 -19.89 5.61 15.57
CA PHE A 74 -18.60 5.62 14.87
C PHE A 74 -18.63 6.48 13.59
N VAL A 75 -19.75 6.48 12.84
CA VAL A 75 -19.89 7.22 11.56
C VAL A 75 -20.57 8.59 11.72
N GLY A 76 -21.29 8.85 12.80
CA GLY A 76 -21.81 10.17 13.16
C GLY A 76 -20.68 11.14 13.55
N ASN A 77 -19.56 10.61 14.07
CA ASN A 77 -18.32 11.36 14.29
C ASN A 77 -17.49 11.57 13.00
N VAL A 78 -17.91 10.98 11.86
CA VAL A 78 -17.22 11.15 10.57
C VAL A 78 -17.80 12.38 9.86
N PRO A 79 -17.00 13.42 9.55
CA PRO A 79 -17.49 14.64 8.92
C PRO A 79 -17.98 14.39 7.49
N ASP A 80 -18.92 15.21 7.02
CA ASP A 80 -19.52 15.08 5.69
C ASP A 80 -18.56 15.52 4.58
N ALA A 81 -18.36 14.64 3.60
CA ALA A 81 -17.40 14.80 2.50
C ALA A 81 -18.03 15.46 1.26
N ALA A 82 -18.64 16.65 1.41
CA ALA A 82 -19.40 17.32 0.35
C ALA A 82 -18.62 17.56 -0.97
N ASP A 83 -17.29 17.70 -0.90
CA ASP A 83 -16.40 17.97 -2.04
C ASP A 83 -15.76 16.71 -2.69
N PHE A 84 -16.11 15.50 -2.22
CA PHE A 84 -15.53 14.24 -2.71
C PHE A 84 -16.48 13.53 -3.68
N ARG A 85 -16.03 13.29 -4.91
CA ARG A 85 -16.77 12.51 -5.92
C ARG A 85 -15.92 11.38 -6.46
N ILE A 86 -16.56 10.27 -6.81
CA ILE A 86 -15.92 9.17 -7.54
C ILE A 86 -16.40 9.27 -8.99
N LEU A 87 -15.47 9.29 -9.94
CA LEU A 87 -15.81 9.35 -11.35
C LEU A 87 -15.93 7.92 -11.89
N ALA A 88 -17.03 7.61 -12.56
CA ALA A 88 -17.13 6.39 -13.36
C ALA A 88 -16.07 6.42 -14.47
N GLN A 89 -15.34 5.31 -14.64
CA GLN A 89 -14.51 5.10 -15.83
C GLN A 89 -15.36 4.44 -16.90
N ASP A 90 -15.51 5.14 -18.04
CA ASP A 90 -15.91 4.60 -19.35
C ASP A 90 -17.14 3.69 -19.33
N THR A 91 -18.28 4.30 -19.06
CA THR A 91 -19.61 3.88 -19.52
C THR A 91 -20.40 5.13 -19.84
N GLU A 92 -20.76 5.34 -21.11
CA GLU A 92 -22.01 6.03 -21.41
C GLU A 92 -23.15 5.22 -20.74
N GLU A 93 -24.17 5.91 -20.22
CA GLU A 93 -25.35 5.30 -19.57
C GLU A 93 -25.10 4.44 -18.32
N LEU A 94 -24.51 5.04 -17.28
CA LEU A 94 -24.93 4.78 -15.90
C LEU A 94 -25.22 6.12 -15.22
N ASP A 95 -26.52 6.42 -15.08
CA ASP A 95 -27.09 7.66 -14.53
C ASP A 95 -26.88 7.76 -13.00
N LEU A 96 -25.61 7.78 -12.60
CA LEU A 96 -25.12 7.92 -11.23
C LEU A 96 -25.45 9.30 -10.62
N ASP A 97 -25.86 10.27 -11.44
CA ASP A 97 -26.33 11.59 -11.02
C ASP A 97 -27.71 11.54 -10.32
N LYS A 98 -28.41 10.40 -10.31
CA LYS A 98 -29.63 10.18 -9.48
C LYS A 98 -29.34 9.74 -8.04
N LEU A 99 -28.09 9.44 -7.69
CA LEU A 99 -27.65 9.39 -6.29
C LEU A 99 -27.22 10.79 -5.86
N ASP A 100 -28.21 11.62 -5.52
CA ASP A 100 -28.03 13.04 -5.23
C ASP A 100 -27.07 13.24 -4.04
N VAL A 101 -25.81 13.60 -4.36
CA VAL A 101 -24.69 13.81 -3.43
C VAL A 101 -24.96 14.98 -2.45
N ARG A 102 -26.12 15.65 -2.55
CA ARG A 102 -26.56 16.76 -1.70
C ARG A 102 -27.09 16.34 -0.33
N SER A 103 -27.26 15.04 -0.04
CA SER A 103 -27.64 14.55 1.29
C SER A 103 -26.64 13.54 1.86
N ALA A 104 -25.56 14.04 2.48
CA ALA A 104 -24.53 13.21 3.11
C ALA A 104 -25.05 12.31 4.28
N ALA A 105 -26.27 12.59 4.77
CA ALA A 105 -26.99 11.78 5.75
C ALA A 105 -27.56 10.45 5.22
N ALA A 106 -27.63 10.24 3.90
CA ALA A 106 -28.31 9.08 3.28
C ALA A 106 -27.36 7.98 2.75
N LEU A 107 -26.04 8.13 2.88
CA LEU A 107 -25.08 7.13 2.37
C LEU A 107 -24.91 5.96 3.35
N PRO A 108 -24.81 4.70 2.87
CA PRO A 108 -24.51 3.55 3.73
C PRO A 108 -23.21 3.76 4.52
N PRO A 109 -23.15 3.45 5.83
CA PRO A 109 -22.03 3.85 6.70
C PRO A 109 -20.63 3.42 6.21
N VAL A 110 -20.54 2.25 5.56
CA VAL A 110 -19.30 1.72 4.96
C VAL A 110 -18.81 2.59 3.79
N VAL A 111 -19.72 3.18 3.02
CA VAL A 111 -19.39 4.09 1.91
C VAL A 111 -18.81 5.39 2.47
N LYS A 112 -19.45 5.97 3.49
CA LYS A 112 -18.96 7.19 4.16
C LYS A 112 -17.57 6.97 4.78
N LEU A 113 -17.35 5.83 5.46
CA LEU A 113 -16.05 5.44 5.99
C LEU A 113 -14.96 5.34 4.90
N CYS A 114 -15.22 4.64 3.79
CA CYS A 114 -14.26 4.51 2.69
C CYS A 114 -13.92 5.87 2.06
N ASN A 115 -14.95 6.70 1.82
CA ASN A 115 -14.77 8.02 1.23
C ASN A 115 -13.92 8.93 2.13
N VAL A 116 -14.13 8.92 3.45
CA VAL A 116 -13.32 9.74 4.38
C VAL A 116 -11.89 9.22 4.52
N ILE A 117 -11.67 7.90 4.57
CA ILE A 117 -10.30 7.34 4.53
C ILE A 117 -9.53 7.84 3.30
N ILE A 118 -10.16 7.84 2.12
CA ILE A 118 -9.53 8.33 0.88
C ILE A 118 -9.36 9.86 0.92
N LEU A 119 -10.38 10.62 1.30
CA LEU A 119 -10.34 12.08 1.34
C LEU A 119 -9.29 12.61 2.32
N ASP A 120 -9.21 12.02 3.52
CA ASP A 120 -8.24 12.45 4.53
C ASP A 120 -6.82 12.02 4.19
N ALA A 121 -6.63 10.88 3.50
CA ALA A 121 -5.35 10.54 2.89
C ALA A 121 -4.90 11.57 1.84
N ILE A 122 -5.83 12.09 1.01
CA ILE A 122 -5.55 13.15 0.03
C ILE A 122 -5.19 14.46 0.75
N LYS A 123 -5.98 14.89 1.75
CA LYS A 123 -5.68 16.09 2.56
C LYS A 123 -4.34 16.00 3.28
N ALA A 124 -4.00 14.81 3.80
CA ALA A 124 -2.72 14.53 4.45
C ALA A 124 -1.55 14.33 3.47
N GLN A 125 -1.78 14.47 2.17
CA GLN A 125 -0.79 14.25 1.10
C GLN A 125 -0.08 12.88 1.21
N ALA A 126 -0.84 11.85 1.58
CA ALA A 126 -0.37 10.48 1.63
C ALA A 126 -0.03 9.97 0.22
N SER A 127 0.91 9.02 0.17
CA SER A 127 1.34 8.33 -1.06
C SER A 127 0.68 6.97 -1.22
N ASP A 128 0.52 6.24 -0.12
CA ASP A 128 -0.23 4.97 -0.06
C ASP A 128 -1.19 4.97 1.15
N ILE A 129 -2.36 4.38 0.99
CA ILE A 129 -3.29 3.96 2.05
C ILE A 129 -3.14 2.45 2.22
N HIS A 130 -2.96 1.99 3.44
CA HIS A 130 -2.84 0.57 3.78
C HIS A 130 -4.01 0.18 4.69
N LEU A 131 -4.79 -0.82 4.29
CA LEU A 131 -5.76 -1.50 5.15
C LEU A 131 -5.23 -2.91 5.40
N GLU A 132 -4.89 -3.20 6.65
CA GLU A 132 -4.16 -4.42 7.02
C GLU A 132 -4.97 -5.20 8.08
N PRO A 133 -5.49 -6.40 7.75
CA PRO A 133 -6.32 -7.17 8.66
C PRO A 133 -5.48 -7.79 9.78
N GLY A 134 -5.77 -7.42 11.02
CA GLY A 134 -5.24 -8.04 12.24
C GLY A 134 -6.14 -9.17 12.73
N LEU A 135 -5.84 -9.73 13.90
CA LEU A 135 -6.66 -10.77 14.54
C LEU A 135 -8.02 -10.20 15.01
N HIS A 136 -8.00 -9.02 15.65
CA HIS A 136 -9.17 -8.42 16.32
C HIS A 136 -9.68 -7.12 15.65
N ASP A 137 -8.95 -6.58 14.68
CA ASP A 137 -9.23 -5.33 14.00
C ASP A 137 -8.73 -5.34 12.54
N VAL A 138 -8.91 -4.22 11.84
CA VAL A 138 -8.23 -3.89 10.58
C VAL A 138 -7.52 -2.57 10.78
N GLN A 139 -6.20 -2.57 10.78
CA GLN A 139 -5.41 -1.35 10.94
C GLN A 139 -5.40 -0.56 9.63
N VAL A 140 -5.77 0.72 9.70
CA VAL A 140 -5.62 1.67 8.59
C VAL A 140 -4.38 2.51 8.83
N ARG A 141 -3.40 2.43 7.93
CA ARG A 141 -2.15 3.20 7.96
C ARG A 141 -2.00 4.06 6.71
N LEU A 142 -1.46 5.26 6.86
CA LEU A 142 -1.16 6.18 5.76
C LEU A 142 0.36 6.33 5.60
N ARG A 143 0.86 6.26 4.36
CA ARG A 143 2.26 6.61 4.06
C ARG A 143 2.38 8.09 3.75
N VAL A 144 2.69 8.89 4.77
CA VAL A 144 2.93 10.33 4.64
C VAL A 144 4.44 10.59 4.68
N ASP A 145 4.94 11.26 3.65
CA ASP A 145 6.38 11.52 3.45
C ASP A 145 7.28 10.27 3.53
N GLY A 146 6.80 9.16 2.94
CA GLY A 146 7.52 7.88 2.90
C GLY A 146 7.35 7.00 4.15
N VAL A 147 6.92 7.58 5.27
CA VAL A 147 6.78 6.89 6.58
C VAL A 147 5.32 6.44 6.80
N LEU A 148 5.14 5.18 7.20
CA LEU A 148 3.83 4.65 7.59
C LEU A 148 3.43 5.18 8.98
N ARG A 149 2.20 5.67 9.09
CA ARG A 149 1.59 6.19 10.34
C ARG A 149 0.26 5.49 10.55
N SER A 150 -0.06 5.11 11.80
CA SER A 150 -1.41 4.65 12.13
C SER A 150 -2.39 5.81 11.98
N TYR A 151 -3.52 5.59 11.29
CA TYR A 151 -4.56 6.60 11.08
C TYR A 151 -5.82 6.25 11.88
N THR A 152 -6.35 5.04 11.71
CA THR A 152 -7.48 4.54 12.52
C THR A 152 -7.48 3.01 12.56
N GLN A 153 -8.34 2.43 13.40
CA GLN A 153 -8.67 1.01 13.40
C GLN A 153 -10.12 0.85 12.98
N VAL A 154 -10.36 -0.06 12.03
CA VAL A 154 -11.71 -0.47 11.62
C VAL A 154 -12.06 -1.77 12.36
N PRO A 155 -13.22 -1.86 13.04
CA PRO A 155 -13.67 -3.08 13.70
C PRO A 155 -13.65 -4.31 12.77
N LYS A 156 -13.22 -5.47 13.29
CA LYS A 156 -13.02 -6.69 12.47
C LYS A 156 -14.24 -7.11 11.64
N TRP A 157 -15.43 -6.95 12.18
CA TRP A 157 -16.69 -7.29 11.52
C TRP A 157 -16.99 -6.42 10.28
N LEU A 158 -16.44 -5.21 10.19
CA LEU A 158 -16.56 -4.33 9.01
C LEU A 158 -15.59 -4.69 7.87
N GLN A 159 -14.58 -5.53 8.12
CA GLN A 159 -13.51 -5.86 7.16
C GLN A 159 -14.05 -6.23 5.77
N ASN A 160 -14.95 -7.22 5.71
CA ASN A 160 -15.42 -7.76 4.44
C ASN A 160 -16.26 -6.73 3.67
N ALA A 161 -16.99 -5.85 4.36
CA ALA A 161 -17.78 -4.80 3.73
C ALA A 161 -16.87 -3.70 3.15
N VAL A 162 -15.84 -3.27 3.88
CA VAL A 162 -14.84 -2.30 3.40
C VAL A 162 -14.06 -2.84 2.21
N VAL A 163 -13.53 -4.07 2.29
CA VAL A 163 -12.81 -4.70 1.17
C VAL A 163 -13.71 -4.83 -0.06
N SER A 164 -14.96 -5.29 0.10
CA SER A 164 -15.90 -5.43 -1.01
C SER A 164 -16.23 -4.07 -1.64
N ARG A 165 -16.40 -3.01 -0.84
CA ARG A 165 -16.60 -1.65 -1.37
C ARG A 165 -15.40 -1.17 -2.17
N LEU A 166 -14.17 -1.35 -1.67
CA LEU A 166 -12.96 -0.96 -2.40
C LEU A 166 -12.77 -1.76 -3.69
N LYS A 167 -13.13 -3.05 -3.70
CA LYS A 167 -13.15 -3.88 -4.91
C LYS A 167 -14.16 -3.40 -5.96
N ILE A 168 -15.39 -3.08 -5.55
CA ILE A 168 -16.41 -2.48 -6.44
C ILE A 168 -15.88 -1.22 -7.11
N LEU A 169 -15.31 -0.30 -6.33
CA LEU A 169 -14.77 0.96 -6.84
C LEU A 169 -13.63 0.76 -7.86
N ALA A 170 -12.83 -0.30 -7.68
CA ALA A 170 -11.69 -0.63 -8.51
C ALA A 170 -12.00 -1.60 -9.68
N LYS A 171 -13.28 -1.94 -9.91
CA LYS A 171 -13.77 -2.95 -10.87
C LYS A 171 -13.13 -4.35 -10.68
N LEU A 172 -12.96 -4.78 -9.42
CA LEU A 172 -12.37 -6.06 -9.03
C LEU A 172 -13.42 -7.13 -8.69
N ASP A 173 -13.04 -8.41 -8.80
CA ASP A 173 -13.90 -9.54 -8.43
C ASP A 173 -14.05 -9.63 -6.90
N ILE A 174 -15.27 -9.40 -6.42
CA ILE A 174 -15.63 -9.41 -4.99
C ILE A 174 -15.62 -10.83 -4.40
N ALA A 175 -15.93 -11.84 -5.24
CA ALA A 175 -16.04 -13.24 -4.86
C ALA A 175 -14.69 -13.93 -4.79
N GLU A 176 -13.73 -13.59 -5.67
CA GLU A 176 -12.36 -14.08 -5.54
C GLU A 176 -11.63 -13.34 -4.42
N ARG A 177 -11.16 -14.09 -3.42
CA ARG A 177 -10.46 -13.59 -2.23
C ARG A 177 -9.18 -14.37 -1.90
N ARG A 178 -8.78 -15.28 -2.79
CA ARG A 178 -7.64 -16.21 -2.63
C ARG A 178 -6.51 -15.92 -3.62
N ARG A 179 -6.68 -14.92 -4.48
CA ARG A 179 -5.67 -14.46 -5.46
C ARG A 179 -5.49 -12.95 -5.32
N PRO A 180 -4.28 -12.41 -5.53
CA PRO A 180 -4.09 -10.97 -5.64
C PRO A 180 -4.88 -10.40 -6.82
N GLN A 181 -5.35 -9.15 -6.69
CA GLN A 181 -6.01 -8.43 -7.78
C GLN A 181 -5.64 -6.95 -7.75
N ASP A 182 -5.46 -6.36 -8.93
CA ASP A 182 -5.06 -4.96 -9.13
C ASP A 182 -6.06 -4.22 -10.03
N GLY A 183 -6.45 -3.02 -9.61
CA GLY A 183 -7.46 -2.20 -10.27
C GLY A 183 -7.18 -0.69 -10.13
N ARG A 184 -8.10 0.15 -10.64
CA ARG A 184 -7.97 1.62 -10.59
C ARG A 184 -9.30 2.27 -10.20
N ILE A 185 -9.24 3.33 -9.40
CA ILE A 185 -10.38 4.20 -9.05
C ILE A 185 -10.06 5.61 -9.54
N LYS A 186 -10.93 6.25 -10.33
CA LYS A 186 -10.86 7.71 -10.56
C LYS A 186 -11.66 8.42 -9.47
N VAL A 187 -11.03 9.38 -8.80
CA VAL A 187 -11.69 10.28 -7.84
C VAL A 187 -11.53 11.72 -8.30
N GLN A 188 -12.50 12.56 -7.94
CA GLN A 188 -12.45 14.00 -8.14
C GLN A 188 -12.60 14.69 -6.77
N VAL A 189 -11.64 15.54 -6.45
CA VAL A 189 -11.61 16.34 -5.21
C VAL A 189 -11.34 17.78 -5.58
N GLN A 190 -12.21 18.71 -5.19
CA GLN A 190 -12.07 20.15 -5.48
C GLN A 190 -11.77 20.44 -6.96
N ARG A 191 -12.52 19.79 -7.87
CA ARG A 191 -12.37 19.82 -9.35
C ARG A 191 -11.08 19.20 -9.91
N LYS A 192 -10.13 18.73 -9.09
CA LYS A 192 -8.97 17.96 -9.56
C LYS A 192 -9.31 16.47 -9.64
N THR A 193 -9.09 15.88 -10.81
CA THR A 193 -9.16 14.43 -11.00
C THR A 193 -7.84 13.78 -10.55
N MET A 194 -7.94 12.58 -10.00
CA MET A 194 -6.81 11.79 -9.52
C MET A 194 -7.11 10.30 -9.73
N ASP A 195 -6.14 9.55 -10.25
CA ASP A 195 -6.21 8.08 -10.33
C ASP A 195 -5.63 7.46 -9.05
N ILE A 196 -6.29 6.45 -8.52
CA ILE A 196 -5.83 5.65 -7.39
C ILE A 196 -5.65 4.22 -7.89
N ARG A 197 -4.44 3.66 -7.78
CA ARG A 197 -4.22 2.23 -8.00
C ARG A 197 -4.58 1.46 -6.75
N VAL A 198 -5.36 0.40 -6.87
CA VAL A 198 -5.77 -0.46 -5.76
C VAL A 198 -5.19 -1.85 -6.00
N SER A 199 -4.51 -2.38 -5.00
CA SER A 199 -4.02 -3.75 -4.97
C SER A 199 -4.61 -4.47 -3.77
N THR A 200 -5.10 -5.68 -3.99
CA THR A 200 -5.66 -6.58 -2.97
C THR A 200 -4.79 -7.82 -2.86
N LEU A 201 -4.46 -8.23 -1.63
CA LEU A 201 -3.57 -9.35 -1.35
C LEU A 201 -4.19 -10.23 -0.25
N PRO A 202 -4.50 -11.52 -0.51
CA PRO A 202 -4.93 -12.45 0.52
C PRO A 202 -3.87 -12.61 1.61
N THR A 203 -4.28 -12.54 2.88
CA THR A 203 -3.44 -12.80 4.05
C THR A 203 -4.18 -13.69 5.04
N HIS A 204 -3.50 -14.17 6.09
CA HIS A 204 -4.07 -15.13 7.06
C HIS A 204 -5.37 -14.64 7.73
N PHE A 205 -5.50 -13.34 8.01
CA PHE A 205 -6.67 -12.78 8.69
C PHE A 205 -7.69 -12.10 7.75
N GLY A 206 -7.45 -12.12 6.44
CA GLY A 206 -8.30 -11.43 5.45
C GLY A 206 -7.49 -10.84 4.30
N GLU A 207 -8.15 -10.05 3.46
CA GLU A 207 -7.47 -9.35 2.37
C GLU A 207 -6.85 -8.04 2.85
N LYS A 208 -5.54 -7.89 2.65
CA LYS A 208 -4.84 -6.62 2.76
C LYS A 208 -5.14 -5.80 1.50
N VAL A 209 -5.49 -4.54 1.67
CA VAL A 209 -5.70 -3.60 0.57
C VAL A 209 -4.66 -2.49 0.64
N VAL A 210 -4.01 -2.20 -0.48
CA VAL A 210 -3.12 -1.03 -0.63
C VAL A 210 -3.65 -0.16 -1.74
N MET A 211 -3.88 1.12 -1.45
CA MET A 211 -4.31 2.11 -2.43
C MET A 211 -3.22 3.17 -2.62
N ARG A 212 -2.56 3.19 -3.79
CA ARG A 212 -1.57 4.22 -4.15
C ARG A 212 -2.26 5.40 -4.80
N LEU A 213 -2.06 6.58 -4.21
CA LEU A 213 -2.62 7.84 -4.66
C LEU A 213 -1.68 8.44 -5.71
N LEU A 214 -2.04 8.38 -7.00
CA LEU A 214 -1.23 8.95 -8.08
C LEU A 214 -1.57 10.44 -8.22
N GLY A 215 -0.72 11.31 -7.69
CA GLY A 215 -0.96 12.74 -7.75
C GLY A 215 -0.99 13.28 -9.17
N SER A 216 -1.99 14.10 -9.49
CA SER A 216 -2.01 15.00 -10.66
C SER A 216 -1.09 16.22 -10.47
N GLY A 217 0.12 15.96 -9.96
CA GLY A 217 1.02 16.96 -9.41
C GLY A 217 1.74 17.79 -10.46
N GLN A 218 1.93 19.08 -10.16
CA GLN A 218 2.93 19.89 -10.86
C GLN A 218 4.31 19.27 -10.66
N ILE A 219 5.08 19.18 -11.74
CA ILE A 219 6.43 18.61 -11.76
C ILE A 219 7.36 19.65 -11.12
N PRO A 220 8.05 19.32 -10.02
CA PRO A 220 8.82 20.31 -9.27
C PRO A 220 10.06 20.76 -10.04
N SER A 221 10.41 22.03 -9.87
CA SER A 221 11.68 22.59 -10.34
C SER A 221 12.88 21.96 -9.62
N PHE A 222 14.07 22.12 -10.17
CA PHE A 222 15.32 21.65 -9.54
C PHE A 222 15.56 22.32 -8.17
N GLN A 223 15.14 23.57 -8.01
CA GLN A 223 15.23 24.30 -6.73
C GLN A 223 14.27 23.70 -5.68
N GLU A 224 13.01 23.44 -6.02
CA GLU A 224 12.04 22.81 -5.12
C GLU A 224 12.42 21.38 -4.73
N MET A 225 13.03 20.64 -5.67
CA MET A 225 13.62 19.32 -5.42
C MET A 225 14.86 19.38 -4.52
N GLY A 226 15.52 20.54 -4.40
CA GLY A 226 16.67 20.75 -3.54
C GLY A 226 18.03 20.47 -4.19
N PHE A 227 18.17 20.63 -5.50
CA PHE A 227 19.49 20.73 -6.13
C PHE A 227 20.20 21.99 -5.62
N SER A 228 21.53 21.94 -5.45
CA SER A 228 22.33 23.17 -5.40
C SER A 228 22.52 23.73 -6.81
N ASP A 229 22.82 25.03 -6.93
CA ASP A 229 22.99 25.68 -8.24
C ASP A 229 24.06 24.99 -9.11
N ALA A 230 25.17 24.55 -8.49
CA ALA A 230 26.23 23.79 -9.16
C ALA A 230 25.75 22.41 -9.65
N GLN A 231 24.92 21.71 -8.86
CA GLN A 231 24.34 20.43 -9.27
C GLN A 231 23.32 20.62 -10.39
N GLY A 232 22.45 21.63 -10.29
CA GLY A 232 21.48 22.01 -11.31
C GLY A 232 22.18 22.32 -12.64
N ALA A 233 23.16 23.23 -12.65
CA ALA A 233 23.94 23.57 -13.85
C ALA A 233 24.67 22.35 -14.47
N THR A 234 25.18 21.44 -13.64
CA THR A 234 25.84 20.20 -14.11
C THR A 234 24.85 19.28 -14.82
N VAL A 235 23.64 19.11 -14.28
CA VAL A 235 22.56 18.34 -14.91
C VAL A 235 22.09 19.02 -16.20
N GLU A 236 21.86 20.33 -16.16
CA GLU A 236 21.36 21.11 -17.31
C GLU A 236 22.33 21.08 -18.49
N SER A 237 23.63 21.28 -18.26
CA SER A 237 24.67 21.15 -19.29
C SER A 237 24.85 19.73 -19.84
N SER A 238 24.26 18.73 -19.17
CA SER A 238 24.24 17.33 -19.63
C SER A 238 22.95 17.00 -20.39
N LEU A 239 21.83 17.65 -20.06
CA LEU A 239 20.56 17.56 -20.81
C LEU A 239 20.59 18.28 -22.16
N THR A 240 21.53 19.20 -22.37
CA THR A 240 21.72 19.89 -23.66
C THR A 240 22.60 19.12 -24.64
N GLN A 241 23.20 17.99 -24.22
CA GLN A 241 23.98 17.14 -25.13
C GLN A 241 23.05 16.50 -26.17
N PRO A 242 23.48 16.37 -27.44
CA PRO A 242 22.67 15.74 -28.48
C PRO A 242 22.50 14.23 -28.21
N GLN A 243 23.51 13.58 -27.64
CA GLN A 243 23.49 12.16 -27.34
C GLN A 243 24.23 11.81 -26.05
N GLY A 244 23.98 10.61 -25.55
CA GLY A 244 24.63 10.04 -24.37
C GLY A 244 23.60 9.63 -23.31
N MET A 245 24.07 9.15 -22.17
CA MET A 245 23.23 8.55 -21.14
C MET A 245 23.33 9.28 -19.80
N ILE A 246 22.18 9.56 -19.18
CA ILE A 246 22.05 10.08 -17.81
C ILE A 246 21.33 9.02 -16.97
N LEU A 247 21.99 8.58 -15.90
CA LEU A 247 21.48 7.54 -15.00
C LEU A 247 21.09 8.15 -13.65
N VAL A 248 19.84 8.00 -13.24
CA VAL A 248 19.35 8.40 -11.91
C VAL A 248 19.14 7.17 -11.04
N THR A 249 19.73 7.15 -9.85
CA THR A 249 19.88 5.92 -9.08
C THR A 249 19.50 6.09 -7.61
N GLY A 250 19.14 4.97 -6.98
CA GLY A 250 18.69 4.93 -5.60
C GLY A 250 17.60 3.88 -5.35
N PRO A 251 17.24 3.65 -4.08
CA PRO A 251 16.22 2.67 -3.70
C PRO A 251 14.82 3.07 -4.18
N THR A 252 13.86 2.17 -3.98
CA THR A 252 12.43 2.45 -4.20
C THR A 252 11.99 3.64 -3.34
N GLY A 253 11.26 4.58 -3.94
CA GLY A 253 10.78 5.77 -3.23
C GLY A 253 11.83 6.87 -3.02
N SER A 254 13.03 6.79 -3.62
CA SER A 254 14.01 7.89 -3.59
C SER A 254 13.67 9.08 -4.51
N GLY A 255 12.58 9.02 -5.28
CA GLY A 255 12.13 10.13 -6.15
C GLY A 255 12.68 10.13 -7.57
N LYS A 256 13.33 9.04 -8.02
CA LYS A 256 13.96 8.92 -9.36
C LYS A 256 13.04 9.38 -10.50
N THR A 257 11.82 8.85 -10.57
CA THR A 257 10.84 9.17 -11.61
C THR A 257 10.46 10.66 -11.61
N THR A 258 10.27 11.27 -10.43
CA THR A 258 10.02 12.71 -10.31
C THR A 258 11.17 13.53 -10.89
N THR A 259 12.41 13.16 -10.56
CA THR A 259 13.60 13.85 -11.06
C THR A 259 13.77 13.66 -12.58
N LEU A 260 13.53 12.46 -13.11
CA LEU A 260 13.52 12.21 -14.55
C LEU A 260 12.43 12.99 -15.29
N TYR A 261 11.22 13.09 -14.74
CA TYR A 261 10.14 13.87 -15.33
C TYR A 261 10.46 15.37 -15.32
N SER A 262 11.10 15.90 -14.26
CA SER A 262 11.61 17.27 -14.25
C SER A 262 12.69 17.50 -15.31
N MET A 263 13.57 16.51 -15.57
CA MET A 263 14.55 16.56 -16.67
C MET A 263 13.87 16.59 -18.04
N ILE A 264 12.86 15.74 -18.28
CA ILE A 264 12.07 15.74 -19.51
C ILE A 264 11.39 17.10 -19.72
N MET A 265 10.72 17.65 -18.70
CA MET A 265 10.09 18.97 -18.82
C MET A 265 11.10 20.10 -19.07
N LYS A 266 12.35 19.97 -18.59
CA LYS A 266 13.44 20.93 -18.88
C LYS A 266 13.93 20.85 -20.33
N ARG A 267 13.89 19.67 -20.95
CA ARG A 267 14.36 19.38 -22.32
C ARG A 267 13.27 19.52 -23.39
N LYS A 268 11.99 19.41 -23.00
CA LYS A 268 10.83 19.49 -23.90
C LYS A 268 10.79 20.82 -24.66
N SER A 269 10.77 20.75 -25.98
CA SER A 269 10.42 21.84 -26.89
C SER A 269 9.51 21.31 -28.01
N MET A 270 9.11 22.16 -28.96
CA MET A 270 8.40 21.72 -30.18
C MET A 270 9.31 21.03 -31.21
N GLU A 271 10.63 21.11 -31.00
CA GLU A 271 11.67 20.63 -31.93
C GLU A 271 12.30 19.30 -31.47
N VAL A 272 11.88 18.78 -30.31
CA VAL A 272 12.50 17.62 -29.65
C VAL A 272 11.43 16.54 -29.43
N ASN A 273 11.56 15.42 -30.14
CA ASN A 273 10.71 14.25 -29.97
C ASN A 273 11.14 13.44 -28.73
N ILE A 274 10.24 13.30 -27.75
CA ILE A 274 10.49 12.60 -26.50
C ILE A 274 9.55 11.40 -26.40
N VAL A 275 10.14 10.21 -26.29
CA VAL A 275 9.41 8.93 -26.16
C VAL A 275 9.89 8.16 -24.93
N THR A 276 8.97 7.59 -24.16
CA THR A 276 9.28 6.88 -22.91
C THR A 276 8.74 5.45 -22.92
N VAL A 277 9.42 4.55 -22.20
CA VAL A 277 8.90 3.22 -21.84
C VAL A 277 9.00 3.03 -20.32
N GLU A 278 7.87 2.73 -19.67
CA GLU A 278 7.72 2.77 -18.21
C GLU A 278 6.88 1.59 -17.68
N ASP A 279 7.23 1.08 -16.49
CA ASP A 279 6.52 -0.04 -15.83
C ASP A 279 6.13 0.31 -14.38
N PRO A 280 4.96 0.91 -14.14
CA PRO A 280 4.06 1.57 -15.10
C PRO A 280 4.34 3.09 -15.21
N ILE A 281 3.67 3.77 -16.14
CA ILE A 281 3.61 5.24 -16.21
C ILE A 281 3.01 5.79 -14.91
N GLU A 282 3.72 6.64 -14.16
CA GLU A 282 3.22 7.12 -12.86
C GLU A 282 2.17 8.23 -12.98
N TYR A 283 2.33 9.15 -13.93
CA TYR A 283 1.32 10.12 -14.33
C TYR A 283 1.60 10.64 -15.74
N GLN A 284 0.55 11.14 -16.42
CA GLN A 284 0.65 11.56 -17.80
C GLN A 284 1.37 12.91 -17.93
N LEU A 285 2.41 12.93 -18.76
CA LEU A 285 3.17 14.12 -19.16
C LEU A 285 2.52 14.74 -20.41
N PRO A 286 1.97 15.97 -20.35
CA PRO A 286 1.34 16.59 -21.51
C PRO A 286 2.32 16.75 -22.67
N GLY A 287 1.98 16.23 -23.85
CA GLY A 287 2.81 16.32 -25.05
C GLY A 287 4.13 15.52 -24.99
N ILE A 288 4.14 14.40 -24.27
CA ILE A 288 5.22 13.39 -24.29
C ILE A 288 4.59 12.05 -24.67
N ASN A 289 5.26 11.27 -25.51
CA ASN A 289 4.78 9.96 -25.93
C ASN A 289 5.20 8.90 -24.90
N GLN A 290 4.28 8.41 -24.07
CA GLN A 290 4.58 7.46 -23.00
C GLN A 290 4.01 6.07 -23.29
N VAL A 291 4.88 5.05 -23.33
CA VAL A 291 4.52 3.64 -23.53
C VAL A 291 4.57 2.92 -22.19
N GLN A 292 3.45 2.32 -21.78
CA GLN A 292 3.44 1.45 -20.60
C GLN A 292 3.85 0.03 -21.00
N VAL A 293 4.73 -0.60 -20.23
CA VAL A 293 5.04 -2.03 -20.34
C VAL A 293 3.76 -2.86 -20.19
N ASN A 294 3.61 -3.87 -21.04
CA ASN A 294 2.50 -4.81 -21.03
C ASN A 294 2.98 -6.18 -21.52
N ILE A 295 3.42 -7.01 -20.57
CA ILE A 295 3.94 -8.36 -20.82
C ILE A 295 2.92 -9.23 -21.57
N LYS A 296 1.62 -9.11 -21.27
CA LYS A 296 0.56 -9.89 -21.94
C LYS A 296 0.40 -9.55 -23.43
N ALA A 297 0.76 -8.33 -23.82
CA ALA A 297 0.76 -7.87 -25.21
C ALA A 297 2.15 -7.94 -25.88
N GLY A 298 3.16 -8.52 -25.22
CA GLY A 298 4.54 -8.58 -25.73
C GLY A 298 5.32 -7.26 -25.66
N LEU A 299 4.79 -6.24 -24.98
CA LEU A 299 5.42 -4.93 -24.82
C LEU A 299 6.37 -4.96 -23.60
N THR A 300 7.56 -5.53 -23.78
CA THR A 300 8.66 -5.53 -22.79
C THR A 300 9.56 -4.30 -22.98
N PHE A 301 10.37 -3.94 -21.97
CA PHE A 301 11.34 -2.84 -22.07
C PHE A 301 12.21 -2.94 -23.34
N ALA A 302 12.89 -4.06 -23.56
CA ALA A 302 13.74 -4.29 -24.73
C ALA A 302 12.97 -4.19 -26.07
N ASN A 303 11.78 -4.78 -26.19
CA ASN A 303 11.00 -4.74 -27.43
C ASN A 303 10.45 -3.33 -27.75
N CYS A 304 9.90 -2.66 -26.73
CA CYS A 304 9.47 -1.27 -26.84
C CYS A 304 10.65 -0.37 -27.22
N LEU A 305 11.80 -0.50 -26.57
CA LEU A 305 12.99 0.31 -26.85
C LEU A 305 13.50 0.12 -28.29
N ARG A 306 13.59 -1.12 -28.78
CA ARG A 306 13.91 -1.39 -30.21
C ARG A 306 12.92 -0.74 -31.16
N SER A 307 11.66 -0.61 -30.76
CA SER A 307 10.62 0.00 -31.59
C SER A 307 10.60 1.52 -31.52
N ILE A 308 10.91 2.10 -30.36
CA ILE A 308 11.11 3.53 -30.15
C ILE A 308 12.23 4.08 -31.06
N LEU A 309 13.31 3.31 -31.28
CA LEU A 309 14.38 3.67 -32.22
C LEU A 309 13.93 3.80 -33.69
N ARG A 310 12.71 3.37 -34.04
CA ARG A 310 12.09 3.58 -35.36
C ARG A 310 10.98 4.64 -35.33
N GLN A 311 10.96 5.50 -34.31
CA GLN A 311 9.99 6.59 -34.12
C GLN A 311 10.65 7.97 -34.16
N ASP A 312 11.88 8.06 -34.69
CA ASP A 312 12.67 9.29 -34.80
C ASP A 312 12.79 10.09 -33.47
N PRO A 313 13.18 9.47 -32.34
CA PRO A 313 13.25 10.17 -31.06
C PRO A 313 14.57 10.94 -30.91
N ASP A 314 14.53 12.10 -30.26
CA ASP A 314 15.74 12.80 -29.77
C ASP A 314 16.10 12.33 -28.36
N VAL A 315 15.07 12.12 -27.53
CA VAL A 315 15.20 11.77 -26.11
C VAL A 315 14.39 10.53 -25.82
N ILE A 316 15.05 9.54 -25.21
CA ILE A 316 14.43 8.28 -24.82
C ILE A 316 14.49 8.15 -23.30
N LEU A 317 13.36 7.96 -22.64
CA LEU A 317 13.34 7.50 -21.24
C LEU A 317 13.07 6.00 -21.18
N VAL A 318 13.97 5.25 -20.55
CA VAL A 318 13.80 3.85 -20.19
C VAL A 318 13.60 3.80 -18.68
N GLY A 319 12.41 3.43 -18.19
CA GLY A 319 12.05 3.55 -16.78
C GLY A 319 13.08 2.97 -15.82
N GLU A 320 13.66 1.82 -16.17
CA GLU A 320 14.79 1.20 -15.47
C GLU A 320 15.53 0.19 -16.35
N ILE A 321 16.81 -0.05 -16.03
CA ILE A 321 17.62 -1.12 -16.60
C ILE A 321 17.73 -2.25 -15.56
N ARG A 322 17.07 -3.38 -15.82
CA ARG A 322 17.10 -4.58 -14.95
C ARG A 322 18.01 -5.70 -15.47
N ASP A 323 18.17 -5.79 -16.79
CA ASP A 323 18.80 -6.90 -17.50
C ASP A 323 19.79 -6.40 -18.57
N LEU A 324 20.66 -7.30 -19.03
CA LEU A 324 21.70 -7.00 -20.02
C LEU A 324 21.10 -6.61 -21.38
N GLU A 325 20.03 -7.26 -21.84
CA GLU A 325 19.40 -6.95 -23.14
C GLU A 325 18.91 -5.51 -23.19
N THR A 326 18.17 -5.07 -22.17
CA THR A 326 17.69 -3.68 -22.06
C THR A 326 18.86 -2.70 -21.92
N ALA A 327 19.91 -3.07 -21.18
CA ALA A 327 21.14 -2.29 -21.09
C ALA A 327 21.79 -2.12 -22.47
N GLU A 328 22.14 -3.21 -23.17
CA GLU A 328 22.82 -3.17 -24.46
C GLU A 328 22.10 -2.27 -25.45
N ILE A 329 20.78 -2.42 -25.58
CA ILE A 329 19.99 -1.58 -26.50
C ILE A 329 20.06 -0.11 -26.05
N ALA A 330 19.86 0.20 -24.77
CA ALA A 330 19.90 1.58 -24.26
C ALA A 330 21.29 2.22 -24.43
N PHE A 331 22.36 1.44 -24.24
CA PHE A 331 23.74 1.87 -24.46
C PHE A 331 24.03 2.12 -25.93
N GLN A 332 23.56 1.27 -26.84
CA GLN A 332 23.68 1.51 -28.28
C GLN A 332 22.89 2.75 -28.71
N SER A 333 21.65 2.94 -28.23
CA SER A 333 20.86 4.15 -28.50
C SER A 333 21.62 5.44 -28.12
N ALA A 334 22.25 5.46 -26.94
CA ALA A 334 23.04 6.58 -26.46
C ALA A 334 24.31 6.88 -27.28
N LEU A 335 24.80 5.88 -28.03
CA LEU A 335 25.93 6.03 -28.96
C LEU A 335 25.47 6.43 -30.37
N THR A 336 24.24 6.13 -30.76
CA THR A 336 23.68 6.39 -32.10
C THR A 336 22.83 7.67 -32.18
N GLY A 337 23.23 8.73 -31.46
CA GLY A 337 22.62 10.06 -31.61
C GLY A 337 21.46 10.40 -30.66
N HIS A 338 21.13 9.55 -29.68
CA HIS A 338 20.01 9.76 -28.76
C HIS A 338 20.45 10.18 -27.36
N LEU A 339 19.71 11.08 -26.70
CA LEU A 339 19.84 11.32 -25.26
C LEU A 339 18.99 10.31 -24.48
N VAL A 340 19.62 9.38 -23.77
CA VAL A 340 18.95 8.32 -23.01
C VAL A 340 18.92 8.65 -21.52
N LEU A 341 17.72 8.66 -20.95
CA LEU A 341 17.47 8.83 -19.52
C LEU A 341 17.04 7.48 -18.93
N SER A 342 17.66 7.02 -17.85
CA SER A 342 17.22 5.77 -17.20
C SER A 342 17.51 5.70 -15.70
N THR A 343 17.06 4.62 -15.06
CA THR A 343 17.30 4.35 -13.65
C THR A 343 17.91 2.99 -13.35
N LEU A 344 18.67 2.95 -12.25
CA LEU A 344 19.16 1.72 -11.61
C LEU A 344 18.91 1.77 -10.09
N HIS A 345 18.95 0.60 -9.45
CA HIS A 345 18.78 0.44 -8.01
C HIS A 345 20.14 0.20 -7.32
N THR A 346 20.88 1.28 -7.10
CA THR A 346 22.22 1.28 -6.47
C THR A 346 22.31 2.33 -5.35
N ASN A 347 23.32 2.20 -4.49
CA ASN A 347 23.45 3.05 -3.31
C ASN A 347 24.21 4.37 -3.54
N SER A 348 25.17 4.40 -4.47
CA SER A 348 25.98 5.57 -4.82
C SER A 348 26.18 5.69 -6.35
N ALA A 349 26.67 6.84 -6.82
CA ALA A 349 26.96 7.05 -8.23
C ALA A 349 28.12 6.17 -8.70
N VAL A 350 29.09 5.90 -7.82
CA VAL A 350 30.22 4.99 -8.10
C VAL A 350 29.74 3.53 -8.22
N ALA A 351 28.96 3.03 -7.26
CA ALA A 351 28.45 1.64 -7.27
C ALA A 351 27.52 1.34 -8.46
N THR A 352 26.98 2.38 -9.11
CA THR A 352 26.24 2.24 -10.37
C THR A 352 27.13 1.72 -11.49
N ILE A 353 28.40 2.15 -11.54
CA ILE A 353 29.33 1.67 -12.57
C ILE A 353 29.68 0.20 -12.32
N THR A 354 29.96 -0.18 -11.08
CA THR A 354 30.15 -1.59 -10.68
C THR A 354 28.94 -2.42 -11.09
N ARG A 355 27.72 -1.96 -10.79
CA ARG A 355 26.48 -2.67 -11.16
C ARG A 355 26.30 -2.84 -12.68
N LEU A 356 26.75 -1.89 -13.50
CA LEU A 356 26.72 -2.03 -14.96
C LEU A 356 27.72 -3.09 -15.44
N LEU A 357 28.92 -3.14 -14.85
CA LEU A 357 29.90 -4.19 -15.11
C LEU A 357 29.38 -5.58 -14.69
N ASP A 358 28.73 -5.68 -13.52
CA ASP A 358 28.12 -6.91 -13.01
C ASP A 358 26.95 -7.40 -13.87
N LEU A 359 26.23 -6.48 -14.52
CA LEU A 359 25.19 -6.80 -15.50
C LEU A 359 25.78 -7.34 -16.83
N GLY A 360 27.09 -7.20 -17.06
CA GLY A 360 27.77 -7.60 -18.29
C GLY A 360 27.97 -6.47 -19.30
N VAL A 361 27.73 -5.21 -18.94
CA VAL A 361 27.97 -4.08 -19.86
C VAL A 361 29.47 -3.81 -19.99
N GLU A 362 29.99 -3.88 -21.21
CA GLU A 362 31.41 -3.67 -21.47
C GLU A 362 31.90 -2.25 -21.06
N PRO A 363 33.09 -2.11 -20.43
CA PRO A 363 33.60 -0.82 -19.95
C PRO A 363 33.67 0.26 -21.04
N PHE A 364 33.92 -0.13 -22.29
CA PHE A 364 33.95 0.79 -23.44
C PHE A 364 32.57 1.42 -23.71
N LEU A 365 31.47 0.66 -23.56
CA LEU A 365 30.11 1.20 -23.71
C LEU A 365 29.79 2.19 -22.59
N ILE A 366 30.13 1.84 -21.34
CA ILE A 366 29.94 2.71 -20.17
C ILE A 366 30.67 4.04 -20.37
N THR A 367 31.96 3.97 -20.71
CA THR A 367 32.82 5.14 -20.86
C THR A 367 32.50 5.98 -22.09
N SER A 368 31.96 5.39 -23.15
CA SER A 368 31.56 6.13 -24.36
C SER A 368 30.18 6.78 -24.22
N ALA A 369 29.20 6.07 -23.64
CA ALA A 369 27.81 6.53 -23.57
C ALA A 369 27.47 7.37 -22.34
N VAL A 370 27.97 7.03 -21.14
CA VAL A 370 27.53 7.70 -19.90
C VAL A 370 28.11 9.11 -19.81
N LEU A 371 27.22 10.09 -19.67
CA LEU A 371 27.55 11.49 -19.41
C LEU A 371 27.60 11.77 -17.91
N LEU A 372 26.59 11.28 -17.19
CA LEU A 372 26.31 11.65 -15.80
C LEU A 372 25.61 10.51 -15.07
N VAL A 373 26.08 10.21 -13.87
CA VAL A 373 25.39 9.35 -12.91
C VAL A 373 25.00 10.18 -11.70
N MET A 374 23.74 10.06 -11.30
CA MET A 374 23.17 10.71 -10.13
C MET A 374 22.72 9.63 -9.15
N ALA A 375 23.18 9.68 -7.90
CA ALA A 375 22.56 8.95 -6.80
C ALA A 375 21.68 9.89 -5.97
N GLN A 376 20.54 9.36 -5.53
CA GLN A 376 19.48 10.16 -4.94
C GLN A 376 18.88 9.49 -3.70
N ARG A 377 18.52 10.33 -2.71
CA ARG A 377 17.72 9.99 -1.52
C ARG A 377 16.66 11.08 -1.28
N LEU A 378 15.59 10.75 -0.54
CA LEU A 378 14.60 11.74 -0.07
C LEU A 378 14.56 11.77 1.46
N ALA A 379 15.00 12.89 2.03
CA ALA A 379 14.84 13.20 3.45
C ALA A 379 13.56 14.01 3.67
N ARG A 380 12.93 13.88 4.83
CA ARG A 380 11.84 14.75 5.27
C ARG A 380 12.35 16.15 5.61
N ARG A 381 11.54 17.17 5.33
CA ARG A 381 11.80 18.57 5.70
C ARG A 381 11.28 18.86 7.10
N ILE A 382 12.01 19.64 7.88
CA ILE A 382 11.55 20.13 9.17
C ILE A 382 10.30 21.00 8.97
N CYS A 383 9.29 20.82 9.83
CA CYS A 383 8.09 21.64 9.81
C CYS A 383 8.41 23.06 10.33
N LEU A 384 8.42 24.03 9.42
CA LEU A 384 8.72 25.44 9.72
C LEU A 384 7.82 26.08 10.79
N ARG A 385 6.63 25.52 11.06
CA ARG A 385 5.70 26.01 12.11
C ARG A 385 6.04 25.57 13.53
N CYS A 386 6.90 24.57 13.70
CA CYS A 386 7.32 24.06 15.02
C CYS A 386 8.83 23.79 15.09
N GLN A 387 9.59 24.48 14.23
CA GLN A 387 11.04 24.38 14.18
C GLN A 387 11.64 25.01 15.45
N GLU A 388 12.44 24.24 16.16
CA GLU A 388 13.26 24.70 17.28
C GLU A 388 14.73 24.37 17.06
N ARG A 389 15.61 25.01 17.85
CA ARG A 389 16.97 24.53 18.05
C ARG A 389 16.96 23.38 19.07
N TYR A 390 17.82 22.39 18.87
CA TYR A 390 18.03 21.31 19.83
C TYR A 390 19.51 20.91 19.90
N THR A 391 19.87 20.17 20.95
CA THR A 391 21.16 19.46 21.02
C THR A 391 20.92 18.00 20.63
N PRO A 392 21.59 17.46 19.60
CA PRO A 392 21.45 16.05 19.24
C PRO A 392 21.98 15.11 20.33
N ALA A 393 21.48 13.88 20.35
CA ALA A 393 21.99 12.84 21.26
C ALA A 393 23.47 12.55 20.99
N LYS A 394 24.24 12.24 22.04
CA LYS A 394 25.69 11.96 21.95
C LYS A 394 26.01 10.87 20.93
N GLU A 395 25.28 9.75 20.99
CA GLU A 395 25.38 8.63 20.04
C GLU A 395 25.26 9.09 18.57
N LEU A 396 24.39 10.06 18.30
CA LEU A 396 24.16 10.59 16.95
C LEU A 396 25.29 11.52 16.52
N LEU A 397 25.79 12.36 17.43
CA LEU A 397 26.99 13.17 17.19
C LEU A 397 28.21 12.28 16.91
N GLU A 398 28.43 11.24 17.73
CA GLU A 398 29.50 10.25 17.57
C GLU A 398 29.39 9.51 16.23
N THR A 399 28.19 9.05 15.84
CA THR A 399 27.91 8.41 14.54
C THR A 399 28.39 9.27 13.36
N PHE A 400 28.22 10.59 13.43
CA PHE A 400 28.64 11.54 12.40
C PHE A 400 30.03 12.17 12.66
N ARG A 401 30.78 11.73 13.68
CA ARG A 401 32.04 12.36 14.14
C ARG A 401 31.91 13.89 14.31
N LEU A 402 30.80 14.31 14.91
CA LEU A 402 30.46 15.69 15.26
C LEU A 402 30.60 15.94 16.77
N THR A 403 30.69 17.21 17.12
CA THR A 403 30.64 17.76 18.48
C THR A 403 29.42 18.67 18.64
N GLY A 404 29.06 19.02 19.88
CA GLY A 404 27.94 19.96 20.13
C GLY A 404 28.13 21.34 19.49
N ASP A 405 29.38 21.76 19.28
CA ASP A 405 29.75 23.07 18.74
C ASP A 405 29.73 23.15 17.19
N ASP A 406 29.45 22.05 16.48
CA ASP A 406 29.53 21.99 15.01
C ASP A 406 28.37 22.69 14.26
N GLY A 407 27.48 23.34 15.00
CA GLY A 407 26.45 24.22 14.45
C GLY A 407 25.17 24.20 15.28
N ALA A 408 24.27 25.14 14.97
CA ALA A 408 22.92 25.10 15.49
C ALA A 408 22.13 23.99 14.77
N PHE A 409 21.84 22.90 15.47
CA PHE A 409 20.96 21.85 14.96
C PHE A 409 19.50 22.22 15.18
N TYR A 410 18.64 21.89 14.20
CA TYR A 410 17.20 22.18 14.25
C TYR A 410 16.38 20.90 14.13
N ARG A 411 15.24 20.85 14.82
CA ARG A 411 14.22 19.80 14.68
C ARG A 411 12.82 20.43 14.72
N GLY A 412 11.80 19.68 14.33
CA GLY A 412 10.42 20.07 14.62
C GLY A 412 9.96 19.44 15.94
N GLN A 413 9.41 20.22 16.86
CA GLN A 413 8.81 19.71 18.12
C GLN A 413 7.60 18.80 17.87
N GLY A 414 6.91 18.99 16.74
CA GLY A 414 5.56 18.47 16.52
C GLY A 414 4.51 19.57 16.72
N CYS A 415 3.57 19.67 15.80
CA CYS A 415 2.39 20.51 15.95
C CYS A 415 1.22 19.93 15.12
N PRO A 416 -0.02 20.42 15.30
CA PRO A 416 -1.17 19.95 14.52
C PRO A 416 -0.96 20.03 13.01
N ALA A 417 -0.27 21.06 12.51
CA ALA A 417 -0.02 21.27 11.08
C ALA A 417 0.92 20.24 10.43
N CYS A 418 1.68 19.46 11.21
CA CYS A 418 2.51 18.36 10.72
C CYS A 418 2.08 16.98 11.26
N GLY A 419 0.86 16.89 11.81
CA GLY A 419 0.36 15.69 12.47
C GLY A 419 1.28 15.22 13.60
N GLN A 420 1.79 16.17 14.41
CA GLN A 420 2.71 15.96 15.53
C GLN A 420 4.06 15.30 15.20
N THR A 421 4.45 15.18 13.93
CA THR A 421 5.72 14.50 13.59
C THR A 421 6.96 15.38 13.51
N GLY A 422 6.81 16.71 13.53
CA GLY A 422 7.92 17.65 13.37
C GLY A 422 8.42 17.80 11.92
N TYR A 423 7.85 17.06 10.97
CA TYR A 423 8.22 17.08 9.55
C TYR A 423 7.03 17.40 8.64
N ALA A 424 7.27 18.13 7.56
CA ALA A 424 6.25 18.43 6.55
C ALA A 424 6.88 18.48 5.15
N GLY A 425 6.58 17.49 4.31
CA GLY A 425 7.14 17.37 2.97
C GLY A 425 8.54 16.75 2.96
N ARG A 426 9.12 16.64 1.75
CA ARG A 426 10.42 16.00 1.49
C ARG A 426 11.35 16.90 0.68
N ILE A 427 12.64 16.59 0.71
CA ILE A 427 13.70 17.23 -0.05
C ILE A 427 14.67 16.18 -0.58
N GLY A 428 15.13 16.33 -1.82
CA GLY A 428 16.12 15.45 -2.42
C GLY A 428 17.52 15.70 -1.88
N ILE A 429 18.30 14.64 -1.75
CA ILE A 429 19.74 14.67 -1.50
C ILE A 429 20.39 13.99 -2.70
N TYR A 430 21.38 14.66 -3.30
CA TYR A 430 21.94 14.29 -4.59
C TYR A 430 23.47 14.19 -4.52
N GLU A 431 23.99 13.11 -5.09
CA GLU A 431 25.38 12.92 -5.47
C GLU A 431 25.42 12.91 -7.00
N VAL A 432 26.08 13.88 -7.61
CA VAL A 432 26.03 14.13 -9.06
C VAL A 432 27.44 13.98 -9.62
N MET A 433 27.72 12.83 -10.23
CA MET A 433 29.02 12.45 -10.77
C MET A 433 28.99 12.56 -12.30
N ARG A 434 29.73 13.51 -12.87
CA ARG A 434 29.96 13.58 -14.33
C ARG A 434 31.09 12.63 -14.71
N LEU A 435 30.94 11.89 -15.81
CA LEU A 435 31.98 10.95 -16.25
C LEU A 435 33.09 11.66 -17.05
N THR A 436 34.08 12.18 -16.34
CA THR A 436 35.24 12.93 -16.90
C THR A 436 36.25 12.01 -17.59
N PRO A 437 37.17 12.53 -18.44
CA PRO A 437 38.20 11.72 -19.07
C PRO A 437 39.07 10.89 -18.11
N ARG A 438 39.38 11.44 -16.92
CA ARG A 438 40.18 10.74 -15.89
C ARG A 438 39.40 9.59 -15.26
N LEU A 439 38.09 9.77 -15.00
CA LEU A 439 37.22 8.68 -14.58
C LEU A 439 37.08 7.62 -15.69
N LYS A 440 36.97 8.02 -16.97
CA LYS A 440 36.92 7.09 -18.11
C LYS A 440 38.19 6.23 -18.24
N GLU A 441 39.37 6.79 -17.94
CA GLU A 441 40.63 6.05 -17.92
C GLU A 441 40.66 5.01 -16.78
N LEU A 442 40.23 5.38 -15.57
CA LEU A 442 40.11 4.46 -14.44
C LEU A 442 39.16 3.30 -14.72
N LEU A 443 38.01 3.56 -15.36
CA LEU A 443 37.06 2.52 -15.74
C LEU A 443 37.62 1.54 -16.78
N HIS A 444 38.37 2.02 -17.78
CA HIS A 444 39.05 1.14 -18.74
C HIS A 444 40.05 0.19 -18.05
N ARG A 445 40.74 0.66 -17.01
CA ARG A 445 41.67 -0.16 -16.22
C ARG A 445 41.00 -0.98 -15.11
N ARG A 446 39.67 -0.95 -15.00
CA ARG A 446 38.88 -1.61 -13.94
C ARG A 446 39.38 -1.26 -12.53
N ALA A 447 39.68 0.03 -12.30
CA ALA A 447 40.08 0.55 -11.00
C ALA A 447 39.01 0.31 -9.92
N SER A 448 39.43 0.29 -8.66
CA SER A 448 38.53 0.08 -7.52
C SER A 448 37.55 1.23 -7.31
N GLU A 449 36.42 0.96 -6.65
CA GLU A 449 35.48 2.01 -6.27
C GLU A 449 36.13 3.14 -5.45
N ALA A 450 37.08 2.80 -4.58
CA ALA A 450 37.82 3.76 -3.76
C ALA A 450 38.63 4.74 -4.62
N GLU A 451 39.28 4.27 -5.69
CA GLU A 451 40.03 5.12 -6.63
C GLU A 451 39.12 6.02 -7.46
N ILE A 452 38.00 5.48 -7.95
CA ILE A 452 36.98 6.22 -8.71
C ILE A 452 36.38 7.32 -7.82
N ARG A 453 35.99 6.98 -6.59
CA ARG A 453 35.46 7.89 -5.56
C ARG A 453 36.47 8.98 -5.20
N LYS A 454 37.76 8.63 -5.12
CA LYS A 454 38.86 9.57 -4.87
C LYS A 454 39.01 10.61 -5.97
N ILE A 455 39.00 10.20 -7.24
CA ILE A 455 39.09 11.15 -8.37
C ILE A 455 37.79 11.97 -8.51
N ALA A 456 36.62 11.35 -8.36
CA ALA A 456 35.34 12.05 -8.44
C ALA A 456 35.23 13.17 -7.41
N ALA A 457 35.65 12.93 -6.15
CA ALA A 457 35.68 13.94 -5.10
C ALA A 457 36.67 15.09 -5.38
N LEU A 458 37.87 14.77 -5.87
CA LEU A 458 38.87 15.77 -6.31
C LEU A 458 38.37 16.64 -7.47
N GLU A 459 37.48 16.11 -8.31
CA GLU A 459 36.84 16.82 -9.44
C GLU A 459 35.51 17.49 -9.05
N GLY A 460 35.20 17.57 -7.74
CA GLY A 460 34.07 18.35 -7.20
C GLY A 460 32.77 17.57 -7.00
N THR A 461 32.76 16.25 -7.22
CA THR A 461 31.60 15.40 -6.88
C THR A 461 31.42 15.37 -5.37
N ARG A 462 30.33 15.95 -4.86
CA ARG A 462 29.95 15.84 -3.45
C ARG A 462 29.18 14.55 -3.21
N SER A 463 29.52 13.84 -2.15
CA SER A 463 28.82 12.63 -1.72
C SER A 463 27.41 12.92 -1.21
N LEU A 464 26.56 11.88 -1.17
CA LEU A 464 25.25 11.96 -0.53
C LEU A 464 25.32 12.51 0.91
N LEU A 465 26.32 12.07 1.71
CA LEU A 465 26.47 12.49 3.10
C LEU A 465 26.76 13.99 3.21
N GLU A 466 27.64 14.53 2.37
CA GLU A 466 27.97 15.96 2.39
C GLU A 466 26.78 16.82 1.96
N GLY A 467 26.05 16.39 0.92
CA GLY A 467 24.81 17.04 0.48
C GLY A 467 23.70 17.01 1.54
N ALA A 468 23.66 15.95 2.37
CA ALA A 468 22.73 15.84 3.49
C ALA A 468 23.14 16.74 4.67
N MET A 469 24.41 16.72 5.04
CA MET A 469 24.95 17.50 6.16
C MET A 469 24.86 19.01 5.91
N GLU A 470 25.00 19.44 4.65
CA GLU A 470 24.73 20.83 4.26
C GLU A 470 23.27 21.24 4.55
N LYS A 471 22.31 20.36 4.26
CA LYS A 471 20.87 20.60 4.54
C LYS A 471 20.54 20.56 6.03
N VAL A 472 21.31 19.84 6.83
CA VAL A 472 21.20 19.89 8.30
C VAL A 472 21.68 21.24 8.83
N ARG A 473 22.83 21.76 8.35
CA ARG A 473 23.33 23.10 8.73
C ARG A 473 22.38 24.23 8.33
N GLN A 474 21.72 24.09 7.18
CA GLN A 474 20.69 25.01 6.71
C GLN A 474 19.35 24.90 7.46
N GLY A 475 19.22 23.96 8.42
CA GLY A 475 17.98 23.74 9.16
C GLY A 475 16.82 23.19 8.29
N VAL A 476 17.13 22.54 7.17
CA VAL A 476 16.12 21.97 6.26
C VAL A 476 15.71 20.56 6.70
N THR A 477 16.64 19.78 7.25
CA THR A 477 16.42 18.39 7.73
C THR A 477 17.22 18.11 9.01
N THR A 478 17.05 16.93 9.61
CA THR A 478 17.61 16.53 10.90
C THR A 478 18.68 15.44 10.76
N LEU A 479 19.55 15.27 11.76
CA LEU A 479 20.58 14.21 11.75
C LEU A 479 19.95 12.80 11.79
N GLU A 480 18.83 12.65 12.51
CA GLU A 480 18.07 11.41 12.59
C GLU A 480 17.53 11.01 11.21
N GLU A 481 17.13 12.00 10.41
CA GLU A 481 16.63 11.79 9.06
C GLU A 481 17.75 11.49 8.05
N VAL A 482 18.94 12.10 8.21
CA VAL A 482 20.14 11.72 7.45
C VAL A 482 20.49 10.25 7.71
N ARG A 483 20.58 9.84 8.98
CA ARG A 483 20.84 8.44 9.39
C ARG A 483 19.78 7.45 8.87
N ARG A 484 18.55 7.92 8.63
CA ARG A 484 17.45 7.08 8.11
C ARG A 484 17.56 6.81 6.60
N VAL A 485 18.20 7.69 5.83
CA VAL A 485 18.18 7.64 4.35
C VAL A 485 19.56 7.40 3.73
N ILE A 486 20.62 7.66 4.48
CA ILE A 486 22.00 7.35 4.12
C ILE A 486 22.47 6.23 5.05
N GLU A 487 22.92 5.14 4.45
CA GLU A 487 23.60 4.06 5.15
C GLU A 487 25.00 4.53 5.52
N LEU A 488 25.35 4.41 6.80
CA LEU A 488 26.59 4.94 7.36
C LEU A 488 27.40 3.77 7.91
N GLU A 489 28.40 3.33 7.16
CA GLU A 489 29.44 2.46 7.72
C GLU A 489 30.38 3.34 8.56
N ALA A 490 30.27 3.23 9.89
CA ALA A 490 30.97 4.12 10.82
C ALA A 490 32.51 4.07 10.71
N GLU A 491 33.02 2.97 10.16
CA GLU A 491 34.43 2.76 9.85
C GLU A 491 34.90 3.54 8.62
N GLU A 492 34.01 3.75 7.63
CA GLU A 492 34.31 4.40 6.35
C GLU A 492 34.43 5.93 6.42
N ILE A 493 33.72 6.57 7.35
CA ILE A 493 33.56 8.04 7.37
C ILE A 493 34.64 8.68 8.25
N ILE A 494 35.59 9.42 7.65
CA ILE A 494 36.56 10.26 8.35
C ILE A 494 36.18 11.73 8.21
N ARG A 495 36.34 12.50 9.29
CA ARG A 495 36.20 13.96 9.25
C ARG A 495 37.59 14.61 9.24
N CYS A 496 37.87 15.45 8.26
CA CYS A 496 39.20 16.05 8.10
C CYS A 496 39.52 17.02 9.28
N PRO A 497 40.62 16.84 10.03
CA PRO A 497 40.96 17.70 11.16
C PRO A 497 41.17 19.19 10.81
N LYS A 498 41.63 19.48 9.58
CA LYS A 498 41.93 20.86 9.12
C LYS A 498 40.72 21.65 8.59
N CYS A 499 39.82 21.00 7.85
CA CYS A 499 38.71 21.67 7.16
C CYS A 499 37.32 21.15 7.54
N HIS A 500 37.26 20.17 8.44
CA HIS A 500 36.03 19.58 8.98
C HIS A 500 35.05 18.95 7.98
N ALA A 501 35.45 18.84 6.71
CA ALA A 501 34.72 18.13 5.66
C ALA A 501 34.67 16.62 5.92
N PHE A 502 33.61 15.98 5.43
CA PHE A 502 33.43 14.54 5.46
C PHE A 502 34.21 13.89 4.31
N THR A 503 34.90 12.79 4.58
CA THR A 503 35.83 12.12 3.67
C THR A 503 35.79 10.60 3.88
N HIS A 504 36.29 9.81 2.93
CA HIS A 504 36.36 8.36 3.08
C HIS A 504 37.66 7.91 3.76
N GLN A 505 37.65 6.74 4.42
CA GLN A 505 38.81 6.18 5.10
C GLN A 505 39.99 5.84 4.17
N ASP A 506 39.73 5.63 2.88
CA ASP A 506 40.76 5.26 1.90
C ASP A 506 41.66 6.44 1.52
N PHE A 507 41.19 7.67 1.68
CA PHE A 507 41.96 8.87 1.34
C PHE A 507 43.16 8.99 2.28
N SER A 508 44.37 8.95 1.71
CA SER A 508 45.61 9.34 2.40
C SER A 508 45.71 10.86 2.61
N THR A 509 45.00 11.65 1.82
CA THR A 509 44.91 13.13 1.90
C THR A 509 43.48 13.60 1.67
N CYS A 510 43.01 14.56 2.45
CA CYS A 510 41.70 15.18 2.29
C CYS A 510 41.55 15.80 0.88
N PRO A 511 40.53 15.44 0.08
CA PRO A 511 40.38 15.95 -1.28
C PRO A 511 40.13 17.46 -1.34
N TYR A 512 39.59 18.06 -0.27
CA TYR A 512 39.21 19.48 -0.24
C TYR A 512 40.29 20.46 0.21
N CYS A 513 41.22 20.03 1.08
CA CYS A 513 42.23 20.93 1.67
C CYS A 513 43.65 20.34 1.68
N LEU A 514 43.83 19.17 1.04
CA LEU A 514 45.08 18.42 0.89
C LEU A 514 45.79 18.06 2.20
N PHE A 515 45.10 18.12 3.34
CA PHE A 515 45.63 17.71 4.63
C PHE A 515 45.84 16.18 4.67
N PRO A 516 47.00 15.67 5.13
CA PRO A 516 47.21 14.24 5.31
C PRO A 516 46.21 13.63 6.30
N LEU A 517 45.43 12.64 5.85
CA LEU A 517 44.47 11.88 6.67
C LEU A 517 45.05 10.56 7.18
N LYS A 518 46.23 10.18 6.68
CA LYS A 518 47.03 9.05 7.14
C LYS A 518 48.46 9.51 7.39
N ARG A 519 49.16 8.82 8.29
CA ARG A 519 50.59 9.02 8.59
C ARG A 519 51.36 7.73 8.36
N LEU A 520 52.66 7.81 8.06
CA LEU A 520 53.49 6.61 7.94
C LEU A 520 54.02 6.20 9.32
N CYS A 521 54.12 4.89 9.57
CA CYS A 521 54.77 4.37 10.77
C CYS A 521 56.29 4.58 10.69
N GLU A 522 56.88 5.24 11.68
CA GLU A 522 58.33 5.49 11.73
C GLU A 522 59.19 4.21 11.77
N SER A 523 58.64 3.09 12.23
CA SER A 523 59.36 1.81 12.31
C SER A 523 59.18 0.90 11.09
N CYS A 524 57.98 0.80 10.52
CA CYS A 524 57.69 -0.15 9.42
C CYS A 524 57.21 0.49 8.11
N GLY A 525 57.10 1.83 8.05
CA GLY A 525 56.69 2.56 6.85
C GLY A 525 55.21 2.41 6.46
N GLN A 526 54.41 1.62 7.16
CA GLN A 526 53.00 1.39 6.81
C GLN A 526 52.11 2.61 7.06
N GLU A 527 51.06 2.79 6.26
CA GLU A 527 50.03 3.81 6.50
C GLU A 527 49.23 3.50 7.77
N LEU A 528 49.11 4.49 8.65
CA LEU A 528 48.35 4.47 9.90
C LEU A 528 47.24 5.52 9.84
N ARG A 529 46.08 5.19 10.40
CA ARG A 529 45.03 6.18 10.70
C ARG A 529 45.55 7.17 11.76
N LEU A 530 45.06 8.41 11.73
CA LEU A 530 45.48 9.45 12.68
C LEU A 530 45.09 9.11 14.12
N GLU A 531 43.91 8.50 14.32
CA GLU A 531 43.40 8.05 15.61
C GLU A 531 44.18 6.86 16.22
N TRP A 532 45.03 6.17 15.46
CA TRP A 532 45.80 5.04 15.97
C TRP A 532 46.99 5.51 16.81
N LYS A 533 46.94 5.20 18.12
CA LYS A 533 48.03 5.42 19.09
C LYS A 533 49.15 4.37 19.02
N ILE A 534 48.89 3.24 18.35
CA ILE A 534 49.84 2.14 18.15
C ILE A 534 49.69 1.65 16.69
N CYS A 535 50.81 1.34 16.03
CA CYS A 535 50.80 0.70 14.73
C CYS A 535 50.33 -0.77 14.83
N PRO A 536 49.24 -1.20 14.17
CA PRO A 536 48.77 -2.58 14.26
C PRO A 536 49.71 -3.59 13.55
N TYR A 537 50.60 -3.12 12.67
CA TYR A 537 51.48 -3.98 11.88
C TYR A 537 52.80 -4.36 12.58
N CYS A 538 53.32 -3.48 13.44
CA CYS A 538 54.61 -3.69 14.13
C CYS A 538 54.57 -3.34 15.63
N ASN A 539 53.41 -2.97 16.15
CA ASN A 539 53.17 -2.61 17.55
C ASN A 539 53.96 -1.39 18.07
N THR A 540 54.61 -0.63 17.18
CA THR A 540 55.31 0.62 17.55
C THR A 540 54.30 1.69 17.99
N PRO A 541 54.50 2.35 19.14
CA PRO A 541 53.71 3.52 19.54
C PRO A 541 53.87 4.63 18.50
N SER A 542 52.75 5.11 17.95
CA SER A 542 52.75 6.11 16.88
C SER A 542 52.68 7.51 17.48
N GLY A 543 53.86 8.14 17.58
CA GLY A 543 54.15 9.27 18.46
C GLY A 543 53.24 10.49 18.39
N VAL A 544 53.17 11.18 19.54
CA VAL A 544 52.64 12.53 19.82
C VAL A 544 51.13 12.77 19.54
N GLU A 545 50.35 12.80 20.63
CA GLU A 545 49.16 13.67 20.72
C GLU A 545 49.61 15.11 21.02
N PRO A 546 49.01 16.15 20.39
CA PRO A 546 49.22 17.53 20.79
C PRO A 546 48.42 17.86 22.07
N GLY A 547 48.87 17.39 23.23
CA GLY A 547 48.40 17.86 24.54
C GLY A 547 48.25 16.82 25.65
N ALA A 548 48.98 17.04 26.75
CA ALA A 548 48.69 16.64 28.14
C ALA A 548 48.66 15.15 28.57
N GLN A 549 49.82 14.71 29.06
CA GLN A 549 50.04 14.05 30.36
C GLN A 549 49.25 12.78 30.78
N THR A 550 50.00 11.68 30.73
CA THR A 550 49.97 10.43 31.53
C THR A 550 49.22 10.39 32.88
N THR A 551 48.54 9.26 33.13
CA THR A 551 48.74 8.41 34.33
C THR A 551 48.40 6.93 34.02
N GLN A 552 49.08 6.00 34.70
CA GLN A 552 48.91 4.52 34.56
C GLN A 552 47.91 4.02 35.66
N LYS A 553 47.42 2.76 35.81
CA LYS A 553 47.86 1.38 35.47
C LYS A 553 46.69 0.38 35.83
N PRO A 554 46.87 -0.96 35.95
CA PRO A 554 46.74 -2.05 34.96
C PRO A 554 45.48 -2.96 35.07
N LEU A 555 45.36 -3.94 34.14
CA LEU A 555 44.44 -5.10 34.17
C LEU A 555 44.84 -6.21 35.18
N PRO A 556 43.90 -7.13 35.49
CA PRO A 556 44.19 -8.57 35.60
C PRO A 556 43.41 -9.44 34.57
N ARG A 557 43.69 -10.76 34.57
CA ARG A 557 43.36 -11.74 33.50
C ARG A 557 42.13 -12.62 33.79
N ALA A 558 41.76 -13.41 32.77
CA ALA A 558 40.62 -14.32 32.68
C ALA A 558 40.74 -15.64 33.48
N SER A 559 39.57 -16.19 33.82
CA SER A 559 39.27 -17.56 34.31
C SER A 559 37.74 -17.69 34.43
N ASP A 560 37.00 -18.69 33.94
CA ASP A 560 37.28 -19.87 33.10
C ASP A 560 36.01 -20.19 32.24
N ALA A 561 35.89 -21.38 31.63
CA ALA A 561 34.72 -21.79 30.82
C ALA A 561 34.27 -23.24 31.07
N GLU A 562 32.97 -23.48 31.27
CA GLU A 562 32.31 -24.79 31.11
C GLU A 562 30.88 -24.62 30.52
N PRO A 563 30.32 -25.64 29.80
CA PRO A 563 29.14 -25.46 28.96
C PRO A 563 27.83 -25.98 29.58
N LEU A 564 26.72 -25.26 29.33
CA LEU A 564 25.37 -25.72 29.65
C LEU A 564 24.74 -26.44 28.45
N ALA A 565 24.42 -27.73 28.64
CA ALA A 565 23.65 -28.52 27.69
C ALA A 565 22.13 -28.25 27.83
N VAL A 566 21.42 -28.12 26.71
CA VAL A 566 19.95 -28.02 26.66
C VAL A 566 19.40 -29.21 25.89
N GLY A 567 18.62 -30.05 26.58
CA GLY A 567 18.00 -31.24 25.99
C GLY A 567 16.72 -30.92 25.21
N LEU A 568 16.61 -31.47 24.00
CA LEU A 568 15.38 -31.47 23.20
C LEU A 568 14.56 -32.73 23.49
N GLY A 569 13.32 -32.56 23.95
CA GLY A 569 12.34 -33.64 24.10
C GLY A 569 11.31 -33.63 22.96
N PRO A 570 10.87 -34.79 22.42
CA PRO A 570 9.92 -34.83 21.32
C PRO A 570 8.47 -34.71 21.81
N ALA A 571 7.64 -33.93 21.10
CA ALA A 571 6.21 -33.81 21.34
C ALA A 571 5.40 -34.77 20.45
N THR A 572 4.58 -35.63 21.06
CA THR A 572 3.64 -36.52 20.36
C THR A 572 2.28 -35.85 20.11
N PRO A 573 1.68 -35.95 18.91
CA PRO A 573 0.34 -35.42 18.66
C PRO A 573 -0.75 -36.35 19.22
N ARG A 574 -1.77 -35.79 19.86
CA ARG A 574 -3.01 -36.52 20.21
C ARG A 574 -4.05 -36.32 19.11
N GLY A 575 -4.48 -37.40 18.48
CA GLY A 575 -5.63 -37.39 17.56
C GLY A 575 -6.95 -37.40 18.32
N GLY A 576 -7.85 -36.47 17.99
CA GLY A 576 -9.26 -36.50 18.40
C GLY A 576 -10.13 -36.66 17.15
N ALA A 577 -11.02 -37.65 17.14
CA ALA A 577 -11.94 -37.87 16.03
C ALA A 577 -13.07 -36.83 16.04
N VAL A 578 -13.37 -36.25 14.88
CA VAL A 578 -14.49 -35.31 14.70
C VAL A 578 -15.76 -36.10 14.40
N LEU A 579 -16.77 -35.97 15.26
CA LEU A 579 -18.13 -36.45 14.99
C LEU A 579 -18.80 -35.57 13.93
N MET A 580 -19.39 -36.19 12.90
CA MET A 580 -20.16 -35.46 11.88
C MET A 580 -21.60 -35.22 12.34
N PRO A 581 -22.16 -34.01 12.16
CA PRO A 581 -23.57 -33.74 12.47
C PRO A 581 -24.52 -34.36 11.44
N ALA A 582 -25.77 -34.60 11.85
CA ALA A 582 -26.84 -35.16 11.03
C ALA A 582 -27.26 -34.22 9.87
N PRO A 583 -27.82 -34.74 8.76
CA PRO A 583 -28.18 -33.93 7.59
C PRO A 583 -29.30 -32.93 7.91
N LYS A 584 -29.02 -31.65 7.64
CA LYS A 584 -29.96 -30.53 7.78
C LYS A 584 -30.90 -30.48 6.55
N THR A 585 -32.21 -30.42 6.77
CA THR A 585 -33.19 -30.09 5.71
C THR A 585 -32.96 -28.66 5.22
N VAL A 586 -33.00 -28.45 3.91
CA VAL A 586 -32.78 -27.15 3.27
C VAL A 586 -34.11 -26.64 2.69
N HIS A 587 -34.55 -25.46 3.11
CA HIS A 587 -35.76 -24.84 2.59
C HIS A 587 -35.43 -23.98 1.37
N VAL A 588 -35.97 -24.32 0.20
CA VAL A 588 -35.76 -23.55 -1.04
C VAL A 588 -37.09 -22.93 -1.46
N LEU A 589 -37.11 -21.61 -1.67
CA LEU A 589 -38.28 -20.89 -2.18
C LEU A 589 -38.11 -20.62 -3.68
N VAL A 590 -39.07 -21.02 -4.49
CA VAL A 590 -39.14 -20.69 -5.93
C VAL A 590 -40.26 -19.68 -6.15
N VAL A 591 -39.92 -18.52 -6.70
CA VAL A 591 -40.86 -17.44 -7.02
C VAL A 591 -40.89 -17.26 -8.53
N ASP A 592 -41.99 -17.64 -9.17
CA ASP A 592 -42.16 -17.66 -10.63
C ASP A 592 -43.66 -17.73 -10.94
N ASP A 593 -44.18 -16.91 -11.86
CA ASP A 593 -45.60 -16.94 -12.21
C ASP A 593 -45.96 -18.13 -13.13
N ASP A 594 -44.98 -18.77 -13.79
CA ASP A 594 -45.19 -20.00 -14.56
C ASP A 594 -45.08 -21.26 -13.68
N ASP A 595 -46.22 -21.92 -13.45
CA ASP A 595 -46.30 -23.22 -12.80
C ASP A 595 -45.45 -24.31 -13.47
N SER A 596 -45.17 -24.19 -14.77
CA SER A 596 -44.30 -25.10 -15.53
C SER A 596 -42.84 -24.97 -15.07
N ILE A 597 -42.36 -23.75 -14.83
CA ILE A 597 -41.01 -23.50 -14.32
C ILE A 597 -40.90 -23.96 -12.86
N LYS A 598 -41.89 -23.67 -12.01
CA LYS A 598 -41.93 -24.18 -10.61
C LYS A 598 -41.86 -25.71 -10.57
N ARG A 599 -42.54 -26.41 -11.47
CA ARG A 599 -42.46 -27.88 -11.62
C ARG A 599 -41.09 -28.34 -12.12
N LEU A 600 -40.49 -27.65 -13.09
CA LEU A 600 -39.18 -27.98 -13.64
C LEU A 600 -38.07 -27.82 -12.59
N VAL A 601 -38.10 -26.73 -11.80
CA VAL A 601 -37.17 -26.52 -10.68
C VAL A 601 -37.37 -27.57 -9.60
N ARG A 602 -38.62 -27.93 -9.25
CA ARG A 602 -38.92 -29.02 -8.30
C ARG A 602 -38.31 -30.36 -8.75
N LEU A 603 -38.45 -30.71 -10.03
CA LEU A 603 -37.88 -31.93 -10.59
C LEU A 603 -36.35 -31.88 -10.61
N ALA A 604 -35.75 -30.76 -11.02
CA ALA A 604 -34.30 -30.58 -11.02
C ALA A 604 -33.69 -30.78 -9.62
N LEU A 605 -34.23 -30.10 -8.61
CA LEU A 605 -33.75 -30.16 -7.23
C LEU A 605 -33.92 -31.54 -6.59
N SER A 606 -34.90 -32.34 -7.03
CA SER A 606 -35.10 -33.72 -6.53
C SER A 606 -33.93 -34.67 -6.85
N HIS A 607 -33.05 -34.31 -7.80
CA HIS A 607 -31.84 -35.05 -8.12
C HIS A 607 -30.63 -34.70 -7.24
N LEU A 608 -30.75 -33.75 -6.31
CA LEU A 608 -29.68 -33.41 -5.37
C LEU A 608 -29.65 -34.39 -4.19
N SER A 609 -28.44 -34.68 -3.68
CA SER A 609 -28.24 -35.54 -2.50
C SER A 609 -28.56 -34.84 -1.16
N LEU A 610 -29.47 -33.87 -1.17
CA LEU A 610 -29.90 -33.08 -0.02
C LEU A 610 -31.39 -33.28 0.23
N THR A 611 -31.81 -33.25 1.50
CA THR A 611 -33.24 -33.21 1.84
C THR A 611 -33.73 -31.78 1.64
N ILE A 612 -34.41 -31.51 0.52
CA ILE A 612 -34.93 -30.19 0.16
C ILE A 612 -36.44 -30.13 0.41
N ASP A 613 -36.86 -29.11 1.14
CA ASP A 613 -38.27 -28.71 1.27
C ASP A 613 -38.52 -27.50 0.34
N LEU A 614 -39.48 -27.63 -0.58
CA LEU A 614 -39.67 -26.67 -1.66
C LEU A 614 -40.94 -25.83 -1.49
N LEU A 615 -40.73 -24.59 -1.06
CA LEU A 615 -41.72 -23.53 -0.99
C LEU A 615 -41.90 -22.88 -2.37
N THR A 616 -43.09 -22.38 -2.66
CA THR A 616 -43.41 -21.72 -3.94
C THR A 616 -44.24 -20.47 -3.74
N ALA A 617 -43.99 -19.45 -4.56
CA ALA A 617 -44.78 -18.24 -4.70
C ALA A 617 -44.87 -17.83 -6.18
N SER A 618 -45.82 -16.97 -6.52
CA SER A 618 -46.13 -16.56 -7.90
C SER A 618 -45.73 -15.11 -8.21
N ASP A 619 -45.38 -14.33 -7.18
CA ASP A 619 -44.80 -13.00 -7.29
C ASP A 619 -44.14 -12.56 -5.97
N GLY A 620 -43.53 -11.37 -5.98
CA GLY A 620 -42.84 -10.82 -4.81
C GLY A 620 -43.70 -10.51 -3.58
N LEU A 621 -45.00 -10.23 -3.72
CA LEU A 621 -45.87 -10.01 -2.55
C LEU A 621 -46.19 -11.34 -1.86
N GLU A 622 -46.50 -12.38 -2.64
CA GLU A 622 -46.68 -13.73 -2.11
C GLU A 622 -45.38 -14.26 -1.51
N ALA A 623 -44.24 -14.03 -2.16
CA ALA A 623 -42.92 -14.42 -1.65
C ALA A 623 -42.61 -13.81 -0.28
N LEU A 624 -42.86 -12.51 -0.08
CA LEU A 624 -42.67 -11.86 1.23
C LEU A 624 -43.57 -12.46 2.32
N ALA A 625 -44.81 -12.85 1.97
CA ALA A 625 -45.71 -13.52 2.91
C ALA A 625 -45.25 -14.94 3.28
N VAL A 626 -44.71 -15.70 2.31
CA VAL A 626 -44.13 -17.04 2.55
C VAL A 626 -42.87 -16.94 3.40
N ILE A 627 -41.94 -16.04 3.06
CA ILE A 627 -40.69 -15.79 3.80
C ILE A 627 -40.95 -15.36 5.24
N ALA A 628 -42.00 -14.57 5.49
CA ALA A 628 -42.39 -14.15 6.83
C ALA A 628 -42.91 -15.32 7.71
N GLN A 629 -43.43 -16.39 7.11
CA GLN A 629 -43.90 -17.59 7.82
C GLN A 629 -42.79 -18.63 7.96
N GLN A 630 -42.02 -18.88 6.90
CA GLN A 630 -40.96 -19.87 6.84
C GLN A 630 -39.75 -19.31 6.08
N PRO A 631 -38.65 -18.98 6.77
CA PRO A 631 -37.48 -18.37 6.14
C PRO A 631 -36.74 -19.42 5.27
N PRO A 632 -36.50 -19.14 3.97
CA PRO A 632 -35.76 -20.05 3.09
C PRO A 632 -34.25 -19.95 3.31
N ASP A 633 -33.55 -21.07 3.08
CA ASP A 633 -32.09 -21.15 2.95
C ASP A 633 -31.60 -20.77 1.54
N LEU A 634 -32.49 -20.71 0.52
CA LEU A 634 -32.19 -20.26 -0.84
C LEU A 634 -33.47 -19.76 -1.53
N ILE A 635 -33.36 -18.68 -2.29
CA ILE A 635 -34.45 -18.15 -3.13
C ILE A 635 -34.06 -18.28 -4.60
N ILE A 636 -34.93 -18.87 -5.40
CA ILE A 636 -34.87 -18.93 -6.86
C ILE A 636 -35.99 -18.04 -7.38
N LEU A 637 -35.65 -17.03 -8.18
CA LEU A 637 -36.52 -15.87 -8.40
C LEU A 637 -36.59 -15.49 -9.88
N ASP A 638 -37.76 -15.50 -10.51
CA ASP A 638 -37.89 -14.93 -11.85
C ASP A 638 -37.73 -13.40 -11.83
N VAL A 639 -37.07 -12.86 -12.85
CA VAL A 639 -36.87 -11.42 -13.01
C VAL A 639 -38.20 -10.74 -13.35
N MET A 640 -39.02 -11.33 -14.22
CA MET A 640 -40.25 -10.73 -14.74
C MET A 640 -41.48 -11.41 -14.13
N MET A 641 -42.18 -10.72 -13.22
CA MET A 641 -43.37 -11.26 -12.54
C MET A 641 -44.43 -10.18 -12.35
N PRO A 642 -45.74 -10.53 -12.29
CA PRO A 642 -46.81 -9.57 -12.04
C PRO A 642 -46.77 -9.01 -10.61
N ARG A 643 -47.39 -7.85 -10.39
CA ARG A 643 -47.51 -7.12 -9.10
C ARG A 643 -46.18 -6.61 -8.50
N MET A 644 -45.17 -7.45 -8.37
CA MET A 644 -43.81 -7.10 -7.92
C MET A 644 -42.81 -7.99 -8.65
N ASP A 645 -41.96 -7.37 -9.46
CA ASP A 645 -40.89 -8.04 -10.21
C ASP A 645 -39.76 -8.55 -9.30
N GLY A 646 -38.91 -9.42 -9.84
CA GLY A 646 -37.82 -10.05 -9.08
C GLY A 646 -36.73 -9.08 -8.65
N LEU A 647 -36.50 -8.00 -9.40
CA LEU A 647 -35.52 -6.97 -9.04
C LEU A 647 -36.01 -6.19 -7.79
N THR A 648 -37.26 -5.73 -7.80
CA THR A 648 -37.89 -5.02 -6.69
C THR A 648 -38.00 -5.91 -5.44
N LEU A 649 -38.32 -7.19 -5.61
CA LEU A 649 -38.30 -8.15 -4.52
C LEU A 649 -36.89 -8.32 -3.95
N CYS A 650 -35.89 -8.55 -4.81
CA CYS A 650 -34.50 -8.71 -4.37
C CYS A 650 -34.02 -7.48 -3.58
N GLN A 651 -34.36 -6.27 -4.02
CA GLN A 651 -34.01 -5.05 -3.30
C GLN A 651 -34.56 -5.07 -1.87
N ARG A 652 -35.87 -5.33 -1.71
CA ARG A 652 -36.51 -5.40 -0.39
C ARG A 652 -35.93 -6.52 0.49
N LEU A 653 -35.58 -7.65 -0.11
CA LEU A 653 -34.92 -8.76 0.59
C LEU A 653 -33.49 -8.43 1.03
N ARG A 654 -32.80 -7.49 0.36
CA ARG A 654 -31.49 -6.96 0.80
C ARG A 654 -31.60 -5.81 1.79
N GLU A 655 -32.72 -5.09 1.82
CA GLU A 655 -33.03 -4.07 2.82
C GLU A 655 -33.41 -4.68 4.19
N ASP A 656 -33.99 -5.89 4.23
CA ASP A 656 -34.27 -6.62 5.48
C ASP A 656 -33.10 -7.55 5.87
N ILE A 657 -32.47 -7.27 7.02
CA ILE A 657 -31.32 -8.02 7.55
C ILE A 657 -31.59 -9.53 7.77
N ARG A 658 -32.86 -9.94 7.90
CA ARG A 658 -33.26 -11.36 8.03
C ARG A 658 -33.10 -12.14 6.73
N THR A 659 -33.19 -11.46 5.59
CA THR A 659 -33.15 -12.02 4.24
C THR A 659 -31.93 -11.57 3.44
N ALA A 660 -31.23 -10.52 3.91
CA ALA A 660 -30.09 -9.92 3.21
C ALA A 660 -28.93 -10.89 2.95
N PHE A 661 -28.83 -11.97 3.72
CA PHE A 661 -27.80 -13.02 3.60
C PHE A 661 -28.32 -14.35 3.01
N VAL A 662 -29.63 -14.47 2.76
CA VAL A 662 -30.19 -15.65 2.08
C VAL A 662 -29.75 -15.59 0.62
N PRO A 663 -29.11 -16.63 0.05
CA PRO A 663 -28.69 -16.59 -1.35
C PRO A 663 -29.89 -16.42 -2.27
N ILE A 664 -29.76 -15.52 -3.26
CA ILE A 664 -30.80 -15.27 -4.29
C ILE A 664 -30.21 -15.60 -5.65
N MET A 665 -30.85 -16.53 -6.37
CA MET A 665 -30.50 -16.89 -7.75
C MET A 665 -31.63 -16.47 -8.69
N MET A 666 -31.34 -15.61 -9.66
CA MET A 666 -32.34 -15.14 -10.60
C MET A 666 -32.47 -16.05 -11.83
N LEU A 667 -33.71 -16.34 -12.21
CA LEU A 667 -34.06 -16.88 -13.52
C LEU A 667 -34.35 -15.69 -14.45
N THR A 668 -33.80 -15.68 -15.66
CA THR A 668 -34.04 -14.60 -16.64
C THR A 668 -34.32 -15.18 -18.02
N ALA A 669 -35.31 -14.63 -18.74
CA ALA A 669 -35.64 -15.02 -20.10
C ALA A 669 -34.72 -14.41 -21.17
N ASN A 670 -33.86 -13.44 -20.81
CA ASN A 670 -33.08 -12.66 -21.75
C ASN A 670 -31.56 -12.77 -21.47
N THR A 671 -30.76 -12.79 -22.54
CA THR A 671 -29.28 -12.75 -22.48
C THR A 671 -28.73 -11.35 -22.31
N ASP A 672 -29.58 -10.31 -22.30
CA ASP A 672 -29.16 -8.92 -22.14
C ASP A 672 -28.30 -8.67 -20.89
N GLU A 673 -27.16 -8.04 -21.13
CA GLU A 673 -26.17 -7.70 -20.11
C GLU A 673 -26.72 -6.67 -19.10
N ALA A 674 -27.69 -5.85 -19.53
CA ALA A 674 -28.33 -4.81 -18.73
C ALA A 674 -29.09 -5.34 -17.51
N ASP A 675 -29.90 -6.39 -17.64
CA ASP A 675 -30.74 -6.87 -16.53
C ASP A 675 -29.94 -7.71 -15.52
N ARG A 676 -28.92 -8.43 -15.99
CA ARG A 676 -27.94 -9.08 -15.12
C ARG A 676 -27.15 -8.03 -14.33
N THR A 677 -26.71 -6.95 -14.98
CA THR A 677 -26.03 -5.83 -14.33
C THR A 677 -26.91 -5.16 -13.27
N LYS A 678 -28.18 -4.85 -13.59
CA LYS A 678 -29.14 -4.28 -12.63
C LYS A 678 -29.33 -5.18 -11.40
N GLY A 679 -29.59 -6.47 -11.59
CA GLY A 679 -29.86 -7.34 -10.45
C GLY A 679 -28.61 -7.72 -9.64
N PHE A 680 -27.40 -7.68 -10.22
CA PHE A 680 -26.15 -7.70 -9.44
C PHE A 680 -25.99 -6.42 -8.60
N LEU A 681 -26.33 -5.23 -9.14
CA LEU A 681 -26.34 -3.98 -8.37
C LEU A 681 -27.35 -4.00 -7.21
N VAL A 682 -28.46 -4.72 -7.38
CA VAL A 682 -29.50 -4.96 -6.35
C VAL A 682 -29.13 -6.10 -5.39
N GLY A 683 -28.06 -6.85 -5.65
CA GLY A 683 -27.45 -7.82 -4.72
C GLY A 683 -27.82 -9.29 -4.94
N THR A 684 -28.14 -9.69 -6.16
CA THR A 684 -28.35 -11.11 -6.55
C THR A 684 -27.03 -11.90 -6.49
N ASP A 685 -27.06 -13.18 -6.11
CA ASP A 685 -25.86 -14.03 -5.96
C ASP A 685 -25.47 -14.84 -7.20
N ASP A 686 -26.43 -15.26 -8.04
CA ASP A 686 -26.16 -15.93 -9.33
C ASP A 686 -27.34 -15.79 -10.31
N TYR A 687 -27.11 -16.10 -11.59
CA TYR A 687 -28.10 -16.05 -12.68
C TYR A 687 -28.14 -17.32 -13.51
N VAL A 688 -29.35 -17.71 -13.89
CA VAL A 688 -29.64 -18.81 -14.80
C VAL A 688 -30.59 -18.32 -15.90
N THR A 689 -30.22 -18.52 -17.17
CA THR A 689 -31.06 -18.15 -18.32
C THR A 689 -32.10 -19.22 -18.62
N LYS A 690 -33.38 -18.85 -18.76
CA LYS A 690 -34.45 -19.71 -19.28
C LYS A 690 -34.30 -19.82 -20.82
N PRO A 691 -34.39 -21.03 -21.43
CA PRO A 691 -34.46 -22.35 -20.81
C PRO A 691 -33.10 -22.80 -20.25
N PHE A 692 -33.12 -23.41 -19.07
CA PHE A 692 -31.91 -23.87 -18.38
C PHE A 692 -31.76 -25.39 -18.39
N SER A 693 -30.52 -25.86 -18.28
CA SER A 693 -30.25 -27.29 -18.09
C SER A 693 -30.30 -27.68 -16.62
N VAL A 694 -30.87 -28.85 -16.31
CA VAL A 694 -30.92 -29.40 -14.94
C VAL A 694 -29.52 -29.50 -14.29
N PRO A 695 -28.45 -29.95 -14.98
CA PRO A 695 -27.10 -29.98 -14.40
C PRO A 695 -26.55 -28.60 -14.03
N ASP A 696 -26.78 -27.57 -14.86
CA ASP A 696 -26.32 -26.19 -14.58
C ASP A 696 -27.06 -25.59 -13.37
N LEU A 697 -28.39 -25.72 -13.33
CA LEU A 697 -29.19 -25.27 -12.18
C LEU A 697 -28.72 -25.95 -10.88
N ASN A 698 -28.57 -27.27 -10.90
CA ASN A 698 -28.16 -28.05 -9.73
C ASN A 698 -26.73 -27.72 -9.27
N ALA A 699 -25.80 -27.50 -10.20
CA ALA A 699 -24.43 -27.10 -9.86
C ALA A 699 -24.39 -25.72 -9.17
N ARG A 700 -25.23 -24.77 -9.61
CA ARG A 700 -25.32 -23.42 -9.04
C ARG A 700 -26.02 -23.40 -7.68
N VAL A 701 -27.14 -24.12 -7.56
CA VAL A 701 -27.84 -24.32 -6.28
C VAL A 701 -26.90 -24.92 -5.24
N MET A 702 -26.19 -26.00 -5.59
CA MET A 702 -25.18 -26.58 -4.69
C MET A 702 -24.08 -25.58 -4.37
N ARG A 703 -23.52 -24.87 -5.36
CA ARG A 703 -22.48 -23.85 -5.14
C ARG A 703 -22.93 -22.77 -4.13
N LEU A 704 -24.16 -22.29 -4.22
CA LEU A 704 -24.73 -21.29 -3.30
C LEU A 704 -24.91 -21.88 -1.89
N LEU A 705 -25.55 -23.05 -1.77
CA LEU A 705 -25.76 -23.71 -0.48
C LEU A 705 -24.43 -24.10 0.22
N ARG A 706 -23.44 -24.58 -0.54
CA ARG A 706 -22.07 -24.84 -0.05
C ARG A 706 -21.39 -23.57 0.45
N ARG A 707 -21.47 -22.48 -0.31
CA ARG A 707 -20.87 -21.17 0.01
C ARG A 707 -21.46 -20.57 1.29
N THR A 708 -22.76 -20.72 1.51
CA THR A 708 -23.46 -20.09 2.65
C THR A 708 -23.50 -20.98 3.89
N TYR A 709 -23.62 -22.31 3.75
CA TYR A 709 -23.87 -23.22 4.88
C TYR A 709 -22.86 -24.38 5.02
N GLY A 710 -21.90 -24.54 4.10
CA GLY A 710 -20.85 -25.58 4.21
C GLY A 710 -21.30 -27.02 3.93
N LEU A 711 -22.43 -27.20 3.22
CA LEU A 711 -23.03 -28.50 2.84
C LEU A 711 -22.29 -29.24 1.70
#